data_AF-A0AAE1D9Y5-F1
#
_entry.id   AF-A0AAE1D9Y5-F1
#
_cell.length_a   1.000
_cell.length_b   1.000
_cell.length_c   1.000
_cell.angle_alpha   90.00
_cell.angle_beta   90.00
_cell.angle_gamma   90.00
#
_symmetry.space_group_name_H-M   'P 1'
#
loop_
_entity.id
_entity.type
_entity.pdbx_description
1 polymer ?
#
loop_
_entity_poly.entity_id
_entity_poly.type
_entity_poly.pdbx_seq_one_letter_code
_entity_poly.pdbx_strand_id
1 'polypeptide(L)'
;MRGTNSCEWLLLGKTYICGRSCMGKYCSVHNARIAKGGGTIPCIGCGVGPRKYRHIPPPRKAKARKRKAIQEKFDPIASHKVLRSVGDYQEELLGLFEEPEEIAFRRTRWTLGNFLRGWQMDVPQGHPQGADPRIFLQSVEPQIREKLEEELRALRGGLKFQLALKVELVKVNPDGSEEFMEPVLRHRQEAVLQESEIATALEEAFPRLQETLEKLTQRGSGWAVVQVRKLWLDIARYQPLRGGSYIPLPPELKNKKAVVNVKNMDDHCLRWALRSALFQAADHPYRPANYPAADGLDFTGIDAPTPISQIGKVERQNDLAINVFGWEKGVIVHHISKQPEDMPRTNLLLIQKAGKFHYTWIKNLNRLLHDQNKNGRKKHFCERCLHGYSREDLLEAHRSECKGIGQTAVRVEMPQEGKLTFQNHHKQLPAPYVIYADFEALTTKVEGPELDPTKSNTQRTQHHEACSYCYVVVRCDGKTEAPAQYREPNAAEHFLRALEVEERGIQKVLAKPQDMRMTRADWESHRTASRCHVCDGLLKGDSVKDHCHITGKYRGAAHSACNLKLRLSPKTTTIPVVFHNLRGYDSHLLMQAISKVEGRVSCIPNNTEKYISFSLGQLRFIDSAQFLQASLDKLVSANKPEAFHITAHYEPDRELLMRKGVYPYEYMDSWERFEETQLPPKEDFYSKLTGANIYFR
;
A
#
# COMPACT_ATOMS: atom_id res chain seq x y z
N MET A 1 25.13 -33.46 -58.46
CA MET A 1 25.35 -34.30 -57.26
C MET A 1 24.69 -33.61 -56.08
N ARG A 2 23.40 -33.86 -55.82
CA ARG A 2 22.91 -34.67 -54.68
C ARG A 2 23.67 -34.40 -53.36
N GLY A 3 23.27 -33.35 -52.64
CA GLY A 3 23.43 -33.32 -51.18
C GLY A 3 22.20 -33.99 -50.57
N THR A 4 22.37 -35.18 -50.01
CA THR A 4 21.32 -35.95 -49.32
C THR A 4 20.91 -35.24 -48.03
N ASN A 5 19.62 -35.01 -47.86
CA ASN A 5 19.05 -34.42 -46.65
C ASN A 5 18.99 -35.50 -45.55
N SER A 6 19.85 -35.40 -44.54
CA SER A 6 20.03 -36.39 -43.47
C SER A 6 19.03 -36.22 -42.31
N CYS A 7 17.83 -35.71 -42.58
CA CYS A 7 16.83 -35.45 -41.54
C CYS A 7 16.02 -36.72 -41.26
N GLU A 8 16.38 -37.43 -40.20
CA GLU A 8 15.75 -38.65 -39.68
C GLU A 8 14.23 -38.53 -39.47
N TRP A 9 13.73 -37.32 -39.24
CA TRP A 9 12.34 -37.02 -38.96
C TRP A 9 11.41 -37.07 -40.20
N LEU A 10 11.97 -36.88 -41.41
CA LEU A 10 11.25 -37.01 -42.68
C LEU A 10 11.13 -38.47 -43.16
N LEU A 11 12.01 -39.36 -42.69
CA LEU A 11 12.01 -40.78 -43.09
C LEU A 11 10.91 -41.61 -42.42
N LEU A 12 10.25 -41.08 -41.39
CA LEU A 12 9.27 -41.80 -40.55
C LEU A 12 7.79 -41.42 -40.78
N GLY A 13 7.47 -40.70 -41.86
CA GLY A 13 6.10 -40.60 -42.39
C GLY A 13 5.04 -39.92 -41.52
N LYS A 14 5.40 -39.06 -40.56
CA LYS A 14 4.43 -38.37 -39.67
C LYS A 14 3.92 -37.03 -40.24
N THR A 15 2.68 -36.64 -39.93
CA THR A 15 1.93 -35.53 -40.57
C THR A 15 1.68 -34.29 -39.66
N TYR A 16 2.50 -34.04 -38.64
CA TYR A 16 2.47 -32.82 -37.79
C TYR A 16 3.87 -32.18 -37.62
N ILE A 17 3.94 -30.91 -37.19
CA ILE A 17 5.10 -29.96 -37.22
C ILE A 17 6.26 -30.33 -36.26
N CYS A 18 7.55 -30.26 -36.67
CA CYS A 18 8.72 -30.68 -35.85
C CYS A 18 9.26 -29.63 -34.89
N GLY A 19 8.83 -28.38 -35.00
CA GLY A 19 9.38 -27.31 -34.17
C GLY A 19 10.89 -27.06 -34.32
N ARG A 20 11.54 -27.45 -35.43
CA ARG A 20 12.92 -26.99 -35.75
C ARG A 20 12.93 -26.02 -36.94
N SER A 21 13.66 -24.93 -36.78
CA SER A 21 13.82 -23.85 -37.77
C SER A 21 14.75 -24.27 -38.91
N CYS A 22 14.23 -24.37 -40.14
CA CYS A 22 15.07 -24.55 -41.32
C CYS A 22 15.91 -23.29 -41.57
N MET A 23 17.23 -23.47 -41.59
CA MET A 23 18.18 -22.42 -41.98
C MET A 23 18.10 -22.18 -43.49
N GLY A 24 17.58 -21.02 -43.88
CA GLY A 24 17.60 -20.51 -45.25
C GLY A 24 16.46 -19.53 -45.48
N LYS A 25 16.80 -18.26 -45.77
CA LYS A 25 15.85 -17.19 -46.09
C LYS A 25 14.83 -17.67 -47.12
N TYR A 26 13.53 -17.52 -46.83
CA TYR A 26 12.48 -17.54 -47.87
C TYR A 26 13.00 -16.73 -49.08
N CYS A 27 13.06 -17.37 -50.24
CA CYS A 27 13.64 -16.81 -51.47
C CYS A 27 13.13 -15.37 -51.66
N SER A 28 14.06 -14.43 -51.89
CA SER A 28 13.76 -12.99 -52.04
C SER A 28 12.68 -12.72 -53.10
N VAL A 29 12.65 -13.56 -54.15
CA VAL A 29 11.66 -13.52 -55.23
C VAL A 29 10.25 -13.87 -54.75
N HIS A 30 10.12 -14.75 -53.74
CA HIS A 30 8.83 -15.15 -53.17
C HIS A 30 8.25 -14.05 -52.27
N ASN A 31 9.10 -13.43 -51.45
CA ASN A 31 8.69 -12.32 -50.59
C ASN A 31 8.28 -11.09 -51.42
N ALA A 32 8.96 -10.84 -52.55
CA ALA A 32 8.61 -9.74 -53.46
C ALA A 32 7.26 -9.92 -54.18
N ARG A 33 6.87 -11.17 -54.51
CA ARG A 33 5.57 -11.48 -55.15
C ARG A 33 4.40 -11.41 -54.16
N ILE A 34 4.61 -11.88 -52.93
CA ILE A 34 3.61 -11.78 -51.85
C ILE A 34 3.37 -10.30 -51.48
N ALA A 35 4.43 -9.50 -51.38
CA ALA A 35 4.32 -8.07 -51.08
C ALA A 35 3.53 -7.27 -52.16
N LYS A 36 3.49 -7.77 -53.41
CA LYS A 36 2.74 -7.16 -54.52
C LYS A 36 1.33 -7.74 -54.72
N GLY A 37 0.86 -8.61 -53.81
CA GLY A 37 -0.51 -9.13 -53.82
C GLY A 37 -0.82 -10.23 -54.84
N GLY A 38 0.21 -10.88 -55.43
CA GLY A 38 0.02 -12.02 -56.32
C GLY A 38 -0.16 -13.36 -55.57
N GLY A 39 -0.95 -14.28 -56.14
CA GLY A 39 -1.11 -15.65 -55.63
C GLY A 39 0.09 -16.56 -55.90
N THR A 40 0.17 -17.70 -55.21
CA THR A 40 1.33 -18.62 -55.24
C THR A 40 1.07 -19.90 -56.07
N ILE A 41 2.04 -20.26 -56.92
CA ILE A 41 2.19 -21.59 -57.54
C ILE A 41 3.51 -22.19 -56.99
N PRO A 42 3.64 -23.52 -56.81
CA PRO A 42 4.87 -24.14 -56.32
C PRO A 42 6.08 -23.81 -57.20
N CYS A 43 7.23 -23.59 -56.55
CA CYS A 43 8.48 -23.33 -57.25
C CYS A 43 8.93 -24.55 -58.07
N ILE A 44 9.21 -24.37 -59.36
CA ILE A 44 9.61 -25.46 -60.29
C ILE A 44 10.92 -26.14 -59.84
N GLY A 45 11.77 -25.47 -59.07
CA GLY A 45 13.05 -26.01 -58.61
C GLY A 45 13.02 -26.81 -57.30
N CYS A 46 12.07 -26.55 -56.40
CA CYS A 46 12.01 -27.24 -55.10
C CYS A 46 10.66 -27.92 -54.81
N GLY A 47 9.65 -27.74 -55.67
CA GLY A 47 8.36 -28.45 -55.61
C GLY A 47 7.44 -28.10 -54.44
N VAL A 48 7.85 -27.23 -53.51
CA VAL A 48 7.06 -26.92 -52.31
C VAL A 48 6.25 -25.63 -52.47
N GLY A 49 4.94 -25.73 -52.28
CA GLY A 49 4.01 -24.60 -52.11
C GLY A 49 3.11 -24.81 -50.88
N PRO A 50 2.64 -23.74 -50.21
CA PRO A 50 1.79 -23.85 -49.02
C PRO A 50 0.38 -24.38 -49.37
N ARG A 51 -0.20 -25.19 -48.48
CA ARG A 51 -1.56 -25.78 -48.63
C ARG A 51 -2.64 -24.70 -48.79
N LYS A 52 -3.62 -24.98 -49.67
CA LYS A 52 -4.81 -24.16 -49.96
C LYS A 52 -5.42 -23.56 -48.69
N TYR A 53 -5.34 -22.24 -48.56
CA TYR A 53 -6.13 -21.47 -47.61
C TYR A 53 -7.54 -21.25 -48.20
N ARG A 54 -8.59 -21.50 -47.41
CA ARG A 54 -9.97 -21.16 -47.79
C ARG A 54 -10.05 -19.68 -48.16
N HIS A 55 -10.74 -19.39 -49.26
CA HIS A 55 -11.00 -18.05 -49.76
C HIS A 55 -11.64 -17.19 -48.66
N ILE A 56 -10.91 -16.20 -48.15
CA ILE A 56 -11.50 -15.02 -47.49
C ILE A 56 -11.31 -13.88 -48.50
N PRO A 57 -12.38 -13.18 -48.91
CA PRO A 57 -12.29 -12.16 -49.95
C PRO A 57 -11.44 -10.94 -49.49
N PRO A 58 -10.85 -10.18 -50.43
CA PRO A 58 -9.91 -9.10 -50.10
C PRO A 58 -10.60 -7.94 -49.35
N PRO A 59 -9.83 -7.14 -48.59
CA PRO A 59 -10.35 -6.11 -47.71
C PRO A 59 -10.68 -4.82 -48.49
N ARG A 60 -11.73 -4.86 -49.32
CA ARG A 60 -12.33 -3.64 -49.87
C ARG A 60 -13.52 -3.13 -49.04
N LYS A 61 -14.25 -4.01 -48.35
CA LYS A 61 -15.37 -3.60 -47.46
C LYS A 61 -14.92 -3.20 -46.05
N ALA A 62 -13.73 -3.62 -45.60
CA ALA A 62 -13.18 -3.23 -44.29
C ALA A 62 -12.63 -1.79 -44.28
N LYS A 63 -12.11 -1.29 -45.40
CA LYS A 63 -11.59 0.09 -45.51
C LYS A 63 -12.71 1.14 -45.57
N ALA A 64 -13.86 0.83 -46.19
CA ALA A 64 -15.02 1.73 -46.17
C ALA A 64 -15.66 1.81 -44.77
N ARG A 65 -15.78 0.68 -44.07
CA ARG A 65 -16.28 0.62 -42.69
C ARG A 65 -15.32 1.25 -41.68
N LYS A 66 -14.00 1.08 -41.84
CA LYS A 66 -12.99 1.77 -41.01
C LYS A 66 -12.88 3.26 -41.35
N ARG A 67 -13.02 3.70 -42.61
CA ARG A 67 -13.06 5.13 -42.92
C ARG A 67 -14.31 5.80 -42.35
N LYS A 68 -15.48 5.15 -42.44
CA LYS A 68 -16.71 5.65 -41.80
C LYS A 68 -16.58 5.72 -40.27
N ALA A 69 -16.03 4.67 -39.64
CA ALA A 69 -15.81 4.62 -38.19
C ALA A 69 -14.65 5.50 -37.67
N ILE A 70 -13.70 5.90 -38.55
CA ILE A 70 -12.61 6.83 -38.21
C ILE A 70 -13.06 8.28 -38.45
N GLN A 71 -13.90 8.52 -39.45
CA GLN A 71 -14.50 9.84 -39.69
C GLN A 71 -15.58 10.18 -38.66
N GLU A 72 -16.27 9.18 -38.10
CA GLU A 72 -17.16 9.33 -36.93
C GLU A 72 -16.40 9.49 -35.60
N LYS A 73 -15.09 9.18 -35.56
CA LYS A 73 -14.25 9.29 -34.34
C LYS A 73 -13.35 10.52 -34.28
N PHE A 74 -13.21 11.26 -35.38
CA PHE A 74 -12.29 12.41 -35.50
C PHE A 74 -12.90 13.52 -36.35
N ASP A 75 -14.03 14.04 -35.90
CA ASP A 75 -14.51 15.37 -36.31
C ASP A 75 -14.92 16.15 -35.05
N PRO A 76 -14.12 17.14 -34.60
CA PRO A 76 -14.42 17.88 -33.37
C PRO A 76 -15.66 18.75 -33.49
N ILE A 77 -16.19 19.03 -34.69
CA ILE A 77 -17.44 19.75 -34.90
C ILE A 77 -18.06 19.28 -36.23
N ALA A 78 -18.77 18.15 -36.24
CA ALA A 78 -19.62 17.80 -37.37
C ALA A 78 -20.99 18.47 -37.22
N SER A 79 -21.30 19.31 -38.20
CA SER A 79 -22.54 20.06 -38.36
C SER A 79 -23.79 19.18 -38.39
N HIS A 80 -24.45 19.03 -37.24
CA HIS A 80 -25.89 18.93 -37.16
C HIS A 80 -26.38 19.96 -36.14
N LYS A 81 -26.66 21.18 -36.61
CA LYS A 81 -27.68 22.01 -35.97
C LYS A 81 -29.03 21.33 -36.23
N VAL A 82 -29.36 20.33 -35.42
CA VAL A 82 -30.71 20.26 -34.89
C VAL A 82 -30.57 20.97 -33.56
N LEU A 83 -31.16 22.17 -33.45
CA LEU A 83 -31.34 22.81 -32.15
C LEU A 83 -32.06 21.79 -31.28
N ARG A 84 -31.33 21.18 -30.34
CA ARG A 84 -31.93 20.31 -29.34
C ARG A 84 -33.02 21.09 -28.66
N SER A 85 -34.18 20.46 -28.50
CA SER A 85 -35.28 21.11 -27.81
C SER A 85 -34.86 21.34 -26.36
N VAL A 86 -35.41 22.37 -25.71
CA VAL A 86 -35.22 22.58 -24.26
C VAL A 86 -35.65 21.32 -23.48
N GLY A 87 -36.57 20.52 -24.03
CA GLY A 87 -36.98 19.22 -23.49
C GLY A 87 -35.87 18.16 -23.48
N ASP A 88 -35.00 18.13 -24.49
CA ASP A 88 -33.90 17.15 -24.56
C ASP A 88 -32.84 17.44 -23.48
N TYR A 89 -32.63 18.72 -23.17
CA TYR A 89 -31.77 19.15 -22.05
C TYR A 89 -32.43 18.88 -20.70
N GLN A 90 -33.76 18.99 -20.62
CA GLN A 90 -34.51 18.66 -19.40
C GLN A 90 -34.50 17.15 -19.15
N GLU A 91 -34.63 16.28 -20.16
CA GLU A 91 -34.51 14.82 -20.00
C GLU A 91 -33.10 14.39 -19.60
N GLU A 92 -32.05 15.01 -20.14
CA GLU A 92 -30.66 14.70 -19.77
C GLU A 92 -30.29 15.22 -18.37
N LEU A 93 -30.82 16.39 -17.97
CA LEU A 93 -30.75 16.88 -16.59
C LEU A 93 -31.55 15.99 -15.64
N LEU A 94 -32.74 15.54 -16.02
CA LEU A 94 -33.56 14.59 -15.25
C LEU A 94 -32.89 13.21 -15.16
N GLY A 95 -32.13 12.78 -16.17
CA GLY A 95 -31.33 11.55 -16.16
C GLY A 95 -30.10 11.61 -15.26
N LEU A 96 -29.55 12.80 -14.99
CA LEU A 96 -28.53 13.02 -13.94
C LEU A 96 -29.14 13.01 -12.52
N PHE A 97 -30.47 13.06 -12.42
CA PHE A 97 -31.25 12.89 -11.20
C PHE A 97 -32.10 11.60 -11.23
N GLU A 98 -31.82 10.65 -12.15
CA GLU A 98 -32.37 9.31 -11.99
C GLU A 98 -31.89 8.78 -10.65
N GLU A 99 -32.85 8.47 -9.77
CA GLU A 99 -32.54 7.90 -8.47
C GLU A 99 -31.63 6.69 -8.69
N PRO A 100 -30.42 6.67 -8.11
CA PRO A 100 -29.52 5.54 -8.30
C PRO A 100 -30.24 4.27 -7.89
N GLU A 101 -30.10 3.18 -8.69
CA GLU A 101 -30.66 1.87 -8.36
C GLU A 101 -30.43 1.57 -6.87
N GLU A 102 -31.53 1.38 -6.12
CA GLU A 102 -31.48 1.25 -4.68
C GLU A 102 -30.61 0.04 -4.28
N ILE A 103 -29.42 0.31 -3.75
CA ILE A 103 -28.52 -0.74 -3.33
C ILE A 103 -29.03 -1.30 -2.00
N ALA A 104 -29.50 -2.54 -2.02
CA ALA A 104 -30.04 -3.23 -0.86
C ALA A 104 -29.37 -4.59 -0.59
N PHE A 105 -29.45 -5.04 0.66
CA PHE A 105 -29.01 -6.37 1.05
C PHE A 105 -29.88 -7.47 0.46
N ARG A 106 -29.25 -8.41 -0.25
CA ARG A 106 -29.84 -9.69 -0.65
C ARG A 106 -29.27 -10.85 0.16
N ARG A 107 -30.11 -11.84 0.44
CA ARG A 107 -29.70 -13.04 1.16
C ARG A 107 -28.81 -13.91 0.28
N THR A 108 -27.68 -14.36 0.81
CA THR A 108 -26.74 -15.23 0.08
C THR A 108 -27.13 -16.70 0.18
N ARG A 109 -26.58 -17.53 -0.72
CA ARG A 109 -26.66 -19.00 -0.64
C ARG A 109 -25.85 -19.61 0.52
N TRP A 110 -25.03 -18.82 1.21
CA TRP A 110 -24.20 -19.25 2.35
C TRP A 110 -25.02 -19.29 3.65
N THR A 111 -26.08 -20.08 3.66
CA THR A 111 -26.94 -20.31 4.83
C THR A 111 -26.72 -21.71 5.36
N LEU A 112 -26.25 -21.81 6.61
CA LEU A 112 -26.07 -23.08 7.31
C LEU A 112 -27.21 -23.24 8.32
N GLY A 113 -28.37 -23.67 7.83
CA GLY A 113 -29.61 -23.79 8.62
C GLY A 113 -29.99 -22.48 9.34
N ASN A 114 -30.36 -22.59 10.61
CA ASN A 114 -30.68 -21.43 11.48
C ASN A 114 -29.44 -20.82 12.17
N PHE A 115 -28.23 -21.29 11.85
CA PHE A 115 -27.01 -20.98 12.61
C PHE A 115 -26.20 -19.82 12.01
N LEU A 116 -26.11 -19.75 10.68
CA LEU A 116 -25.39 -18.70 9.95
C LEU A 116 -26.28 -18.16 8.82
N ARG A 117 -26.45 -16.85 8.79
CA ARG A 117 -27.21 -16.10 7.77
C ARG A 117 -26.28 -15.07 7.13
N GLY A 118 -25.89 -15.31 5.88
CA GLY A 118 -25.09 -14.38 5.09
C GLY A 118 -25.95 -13.45 4.24
N TRP A 119 -25.67 -12.15 4.31
CA TRP A 119 -26.24 -11.10 3.49
C TRP A 119 -25.16 -10.51 2.59
N GLN A 120 -25.54 -10.10 1.39
CA GLN A 120 -24.64 -9.48 0.42
C GLN A 120 -25.30 -8.29 -0.21
N MET A 121 -24.52 -7.26 -0.43
CA MET A 121 -24.90 -6.07 -1.16
C MET A 121 -23.91 -5.88 -2.31
N ASP A 122 -24.42 -5.78 -3.52
CA ASP A 122 -23.61 -5.62 -4.73
C ASP A 122 -23.72 -4.18 -5.21
N VAL A 123 -22.58 -3.53 -5.37
CA VAL A 123 -22.51 -2.13 -5.79
C VAL A 123 -22.28 -2.12 -7.31
N PRO A 124 -23.19 -1.52 -8.11
CA PRO A 124 -23.01 -1.39 -9.55
C PRO A 124 -21.73 -0.62 -9.89
N GLN A 125 -21.15 -0.94 -11.04
CA GLN A 125 -19.94 -0.25 -11.49
C GLN A 125 -20.24 1.22 -11.78
N GLY A 126 -19.46 2.13 -11.19
CA GLY A 126 -19.66 3.57 -11.34
C GLY A 126 -20.74 4.18 -10.43
N HIS A 127 -21.27 3.42 -9.48
CA HIS A 127 -22.26 3.93 -8.54
C HIS A 127 -21.65 5.02 -7.62
N PRO A 128 -22.30 6.19 -7.43
CA PRO A 128 -21.73 7.33 -6.69
C PRO A 128 -21.28 6.98 -5.27
N GLN A 129 -22.08 6.18 -4.55
CA GLN A 129 -21.76 5.75 -3.17
C GLN A 129 -20.59 4.74 -3.12
N GLY A 130 -20.24 4.09 -4.24
CA GLY A 130 -19.16 3.10 -4.29
C GLY A 130 -17.77 3.69 -4.49
N ALA A 131 -17.66 4.99 -4.80
CA ALA A 131 -16.38 5.63 -5.13
C ALA A 131 -15.43 5.71 -3.92
N ASP A 132 -15.96 5.99 -2.73
CA ASP A 132 -15.18 6.06 -1.50
C ASP A 132 -15.68 5.03 -0.47
N PRO A 133 -14.84 4.06 -0.06
CA PRO A 133 -15.21 3.05 0.94
C PRO A 133 -15.66 3.60 2.29
N ARG A 134 -15.18 4.78 2.71
CA ARG A 134 -15.59 5.43 3.97
C ARG A 134 -16.99 6.01 3.85
N ILE A 135 -17.24 6.76 2.78
CA ILE A 135 -18.56 7.34 2.50
C ILE A 135 -19.59 6.22 2.30
N PHE A 136 -19.21 5.16 1.58
CA PHE A 136 -20.02 3.98 1.40
C PHE A 136 -20.46 3.35 2.73
N LEU A 137 -19.50 3.06 3.63
CA LEU A 137 -19.81 2.42 4.91
C LEU A 137 -20.73 3.29 5.78
N GLN A 138 -20.55 4.62 5.76
CA GLN A 138 -21.44 5.56 6.45
C GLN A 138 -22.84 5.59 5.84
N SER A 139 -22.95 5.58 4.50
CA SER A 139 -24.27 5.62 3.83
C SER A 139 -25.07 4.33 4.05
N VAL A 140 -24.40 3.20 4.20
CA VAL A 140 -25.05 1.88 4.35
C VAL A 140 -25.20 1.44 5.82
N GLU A 141 -24.65 2.21 6.76
CA GLU A 141 -24.75 1.96 8.20
C GLU A 141 -26.20 1.74 8.67
N PRO A 142 -27.20 2.55 8.25
CA PRO A 142 -28.58 2.36 8.69
C PRO A 142 -29.15 1.01 8.26
N GLN A 143 -28.82 0.55 7.04
CA GLN A 143 -29.28 -0.74 6.52
C GLN A 143 -28.61 -1.93 7.25
N ILE A 144 -27.32 -1.79 7.59
CA ILE A 144 -26.60 -2.80 8.38
C ILE A 144 -27.22 -2.89 9.78
N ARG A 145 -27.47 -1.74 10.41
CA ARG A 145 -28.09 -1.65 11.73
C ARG A 145 -29.46 -2.30 11.75
N GLU A 146 -30.34 -1.92 10.82
CA GLU A 146 -31.69 -2.49 10.71
C GLU A 146 -31.64 -4.02 10.55
N LYS A 147 -30.74 -4.54 9.70
CA LYS A 147 -30.59 -6.00 9.52
C LYS A 147 -30.05 -6.70 10.77
N LEU A 148 -29.14 -6.07 11.52
CA LEU A 148 -28.67 -6.61 12.79
C LEU A 148 -29.79 -6.62 13.84
N GLU A 149 -30.61 -5.58 13.91
CA GLU A 149 -31.76 -5.49 14.81
C GLU A 149 -32.83 -6.54 14.50
N GLU A 150 -33.22 -6.67 13.23
CA GLU A 150 -34.15 -7.70 12.75
C GLU A 150 -33.67 -9.10 13.13
N GLU A 151 -32.39 -9.40 12.88
CA GLU A 151 -31.80 -10.70 13.16
C GLU A 151 -31.62 -10.95 14.66
N LEU A 152 -31.31 -9.93 15.45
CA LEU A 152 -31.26 -10.03 16.91
C LEU A 152 -32.63 -10.38 17.50
N ARG A 153 -33.70 -9.74 17.01
CA ARG A 153 -35.09 -10.05 17.39
C ARG A 153 -35.49 -11.47 16.94
N ALA A 154 -35.08 -11.88 15.74
CA ALA A 154 -35.42 -13.19 15.17
C ALA A 154 -34.70 -14.37 15.85
N LEU A 155 -33.45 -14.20 16.29
CA LEU A 155 -32.60 -15.28 16.81
C LEU A 155 -32.80 -15.59 18.31
N ARG A 156 -33.61 -14.80 19.02
CA ARG A 156 -33.92 -14.94 20.48
C ARG A 156 -32.66 -15.28 21.30
N GLY A 157 -31.67 -14.40 21.25
CA GLY A 157 -30.35 -14.52 21.87
C GLY A 157 -29.37 -13.54 21.26
N GLY A 158 -28.12 -13.49 21.75
CA GLY A 158 -27.09 -12.65 21.14
C GLY A 158 -26.76 -13.09 19.71
N LEU A 159 -26.14 -12.20 18.93
CA LEU A 159 -25.59 -12.49 17.61
C LEU A 159 -24.10 -12.19 17.56
N LYS A 160 -23.42 -12.80 16.59
CA LYS A 160 -22.05 -12.44 16.19
C LYS A 160 -22.10 -12.08 14.72
N PHE A 161 -21.54 -10.94 14.36
CA PHE A 161 -21.53 -10.52 12.96
C PHE A 161 -20.11 -10.32 12.44
N GLN A 162 -19.95 -10.52 11.13
CA GLN A 162 -18.75 -10.22 10.38
C GLN A 162 -19.12 -9.46 9.11
N LEU A 163 -18.42 -8.36 8.89
CA LEU A 163 -18.43 -7.54 7.70
C LEU A 163 -17.20 -7.87 6.88
N ALA A 164 -17.43 -8.09 5.59
CA ALA A 164 -16.38 -8.23 4.61
C ALA A 164 -16.61 -7.28 3.44
N LEU A 165 -15.63 -6.45 3.12
CA LEU A 165 -15.70 -5.44 2.07
C LEU A 165 -14.80 -5.86 0.90
N LYS A 166 -15.38 -6.02 -0.29
CA LYS A 166 -14.63 -6.23 -1.53
C LYS A 166 -14.40 -4.88 -2.21
N VAL A 167 -13.13 -4.52 -2.37
CA VAL A 167 -12.73 -3.27 -3.00
C VAL A 167 -11.91 -3.59 -4.25
N GLU A 168 -12.12 -2.84 -5.32
CA GLU A 168 -11.27 -2.88 -6.52
C GLU A 168 -10.18 -1.81 -6.41
N LEU A 169 -8.94 -2.24 -6.55
CA LEU A 169 -7.77 -1.37 -6.52
C LEU A 169 -7.07 -1.41 -7.87
N VAL A 170 -6.52 -0.28 -8.30
CA VAL A 170 -5.69 -0.16 -9.50
C VAL A 170 -4.30 0.32 -9.13
N LYS A 171 -3.30 -0.24 -9.80
CA LYS A 171 -1.91 0.22 -9.75
C LYS A 171 -1.46 0.52 -11.17
N VAL A 172 -1.05 1.76 -11.41
CA VAL A 172 -0.49 2.18 -12.69
C VAL A 172 1.03 1.97 -12.64
N ASN A 173 1.53 1.05 -13.44
CA ASN A 173 2.94 0.78 -13.55
C ASN A 173 3.66 1.87 -14.37
N PRO A 174 4.99 2.04 -14.20
CA PRO A 174 5.76 3.06 -14.93
C PRO A 174 5.72 2.93 -16.46
N ASP A 175 5.39 1.75 -16.99
CA ASP A 175 5.22 1.50 -18.42
C ASP A 175 3.82 1.87 -18.95
N GLY A 176 2.94 2.36 -18.08
CA GLY A 176 1.55 2.70 -18.39
C GLY A 176 0.59 1.50 -18.38
N SER A 177 1.04 0.30 -17.99
CA SER A 177 0.15 -0.83 -17.76
C SER A 177 -0.62 -0.64 -16.45
N GLU A 178 -1.90 -1.01 -16.47
CA GLU A 178 -2.75 -1.01 -15.28
C GLU A 178 -2.87 -2.43 -14.74
N GLU A 179 -2.51 -2.60 -13.48
CA GLU A 179 -2.71 -3.83 -12.73
C GLU A 179 -3.92 -3.64 -11.80
N PHE A 180 -4.84 -4.60 -11.81
CA PHE A 180 -6.03 -4.57 -10.96
C PHE A 180 -5.94 -5.66 -9.91
N MET A 181 -6.37 -5.34 -8.69
CA MET A 181 -6.55 -6.33 -7.63
C MET A 181 -7.88 -6.11 -6.93
N GLU A 182 -8.48 -7.19 -6.43
CA GLU A 182 -9.76 -7.14 -5.73
C GLU A 182 -9.67 -7.77 -4.32
N PRO A 183 -9.00 -7.11 -3.36
CA PRO A 183 -8.92 -7.62 -2.01
C PRO A 183 -10.29 -7.67 -1.32
N VAL A 184 -10.45 -8.68 -0.46
CA VAL A 184 -11.59 -8.78 0.46
C VAL A 184 -11.09 -8.49 1.88
N LEU A 185 -11.45 -7.31 2.38
CA LEU A 185 -11.14 -6.86 3.73
C LEU A 185 -12.15 -7.45 4.69
N ARG A 186 -11.70 -8.11 5.76
CA ARG A 186 -12.59 -8.71 6.75
C ARG A 186 -12.30 -8.09 8.10
N HIS A 187 -13.33 -7.60 8.76
CA HIS A 187 -13.20 -7.24 10.18
C HIS A 187 -13.31 -8.50 11.05
N ARG A 188 -12.83 -8.39 12.29
CA ARG A 188 -12.96 -9.46 13.29
C ARG A 188 -14.42 -9.64 13.67
N GLN A 189 -14.86 -10.85 13.97
CA GLN A 189 -16.22 -11.07 14.46
C GLN A 189 -16.48 -10.30 15.76
N GLU A 190 -17.51 -9.47 15.77
CA GLU A 190 -18.00 -8.76 16.95
C GLU A 190 -19.29 -9.40 17.46
N ALA A 191 -19.46 -9.41 18.78
CA ALA A 191 -20.62 -10.00 19.44
C ALA A 191 -21.56 -8.90 19.95
N VAL A 192 -22.85 -9.04 19.68
CA VAL A 192 -23.91 -8.13 20.10
C VAL A 192 -24.91 -8.93 20.92
N LEU A 193 -25.10 -8.55 22.18
CA LEU A 193 -26.05 -9.20 23.08
C LEU A 193 -27.37 -8.43 23.18
N GLN A 194 -27.32 -7.12 23.03
CA GLN A 194 -28.47 -6.21 23.13
C GLN A 194 -28.43 -5.19 22.00
N GLU A 195 -29.60 -4.64 21.66
CA GLU A 195 -29.78 -3.67 20.56
C GLU A 195 -28.95 -2.40 20.77
N SER A 196 -28.79 -1.96 22.02
CA SER A 196 -27.96 -0.80 22.39
C SER A 196 -26.46 -0.96 22.06
N GLU A 197 -25.97 -2.20 21.93
CA GLU A 197 -24.55 -2.48 21.63
C GLU A 197 -24.24 -2.41 20.12
N ILE A 198 -25.27 -2.38 19.26
CA ILE A 198 -25.09 -2.40 17.79
C ILE A 198 -24.35 -1.15 17.32
N ALA A 199 -24.72 0.02 17.82
CA ALA A 199 -24.09 1.29 17.43
C ALA A 199 -22.58 1.28 17.74
N THR A 200 -22.22 0.92 18.97
CA THR A 200 -20.81 0.82 19.40
C THR A 200 -20.05 -0.24 18.62
N ALA A 201 -20.67 -1.39 18.32
CA ALA A 201 -20.03 -2.44 17.54
C ALA A 201 -19.74 -2.01 16.09
N LEU A 202 -20.61 -1.20 15.48
CA LEU A 202 -20.37 -0.63 14.15
C LEU A 202 -19.30 0.47 14.17
N GLU A 203 -19.29 1.32 15.20
CA GLU A 203 -18.24 2.33 15.43
C GLU A 203 -16.85 1.71 15.60
N GLU A 204 -16.74 0.48 16.13
CA GLU A 204 -15.46 -0.24 16.20
C GLU A 204 -15.11 -0.98 14.90
N ALA A 205 -16.12 -1.50 14.17
CA ALA A 205 -15.92 -2.30 12.97
C ALA A 205 -15.44 -1.46 11.77
N PHE A 206 -16.01 -0.27 11.57
CA PHE A 206 -15.71 0.57 10.39
C PHE A 206 -14.26 1.08 10.37
N PRO A 207 -13.72 1.66 11.46
CA PRO A 207 -12.33 2.12 11.48
C PRO A 207 -11.33 0.98 11.23
N ARG A 208 -11.61 -0.24 11.69
CA ARG A 208 -10.72 -1.40 11.45
C ARG A 208 -10.68 -1.83 9.98
N LEU A 209 -11.81 -1.79 9.29
CA LEU A 209 -11.85 -2.03 7.84
C LEU A 209 -11.06 -0.94 7.09
N GLN A 210 -11.19 0.31 7.51
CA GLN A 210 -10.44 1.44 6.96
C GLN A 210 -8.93 1.30 7.22
N GLU A 211 -8.51 0.98 8.44
CA GLU A 211 -7.10 0.78 8.78
C GLU A 211 -6.47 -0.35 7.96
N THR A 212 -7.24 -1.42 7.69
CA THR A 212 -6.77 -2.54 6.86
C THR A 212 -6.63 -2.11 5.39
N LEU A 213 -7.56 -1.31 4.88
CA LEU A 213 -7.47 -0.72 3.54
C LEU A 213 -6.27 0.24 3.43
N GLU A 214 -6.06 1.08 4.43
CA GLU A 214 -4.92 2.02 4.50
C GLU A 214 -3.58 1.29 4.55
N LYS A 215 -3.49 0.20 5.30
CA LYS A 215 -2.28 -0.65 5.29
C LYS A 215 -1.96 -1.20 3.91
N LEU A 216 -2.99 -1.52 3.11
CA LEU A 216 -2.82 -2.01 1.73
C LEU A 216 -2.41 -0.89 0.76
N THR A 217 -2.90 0.34 0.96
CA THR A 217 -2.52 1.48 0.13
C THR A 217 -1.16 2.07 0.51
N GLN A 218 -0.77 2.06 1.80
CA GLN A 218 0.45 2.69 2.31
C GLN A 218 1.72 1.82 2.25
N ARG A 219 1.64 0.48 2.41
CA ARG A 219 2.85 -0.37 2.61
C ARG A 219 3.63 -0.77 1.34
N GLY A 220 3.54 0.01 0.26
CA GLY A 220 4.60 0.02 -0.76
C GLY A 220 4.26 -0.53 -2.14
N SER A 221 3.09 -0.22 -2.70
CA SER A 221 2.81 -0.60 -4.11
C SER A 221 2.02 0.41 -4.94
N GLY A 222 1.57 1.56 -4.39
CA GLY A 222 0.87 2.57 -5.21
C GLY A 222 -0.51 2.13 -5.71
N TRP A 223 -1.22 1.32 -4.91
CA TRP A 223 -2.60 0.92 -5.19
C TRP A 223 -3.57 2.04 -4.82
N ALA A 224 -4.39 2.46 -5.77
CA ALA A 224 -5.47 3.43 -5.59
C ALA A 224 -6.82 2.71 -5.60
N VAL A 225 -7.77 3.18 -4.78
CA VAL A 225 -9.14 2.64 -4.78
C VAL A 225 -9.87 3.11 -6.03
N VAL A 226 -10.47 2.17 -6.75
CA VAL A 226 -11.34 2.45 -7.90
C VAL A 226 -12.78 2.54 -7.43
N GLN A 227 -13.27 1.49 -6.77
CA GLN A 227 -14.62 1.43 -6.24
C GLN A 227 -14.80 0.26 -5.27
N VAL A 228 -15.82 0.35 -4.42
CA VAL A 228 -16.39 -0.78 -3.68
C VAL A 228 -17.21 -1.63 -4.65
N ARG A 229 -16.98 -2.95 -4.64
CA ARG A 229 -17.74 -3.90 -5.47
C ARG A 229 -18.84 -4.59 -4.68
N LYS A 230 -18.54 -5.03 -3.45
CA LYS A 230 -19.45 -5.83 -2.62
C LYS A 230 -19.23 -5.59 -1.14
N LEU A 231 -20.32 -5.69 -0.38
CA LEU A 231 -20.30 -5.81 1.06
C LEU A 231 -21.01 -7.10 1.46
N TRP A 232 -20.37 -7.90 2.31
CA TRP A 232 -20.99 -9.06 2.96
C TRP A 232 -21.20 -8.77 4.44
N LEU A 233 -22.34 -9.23 4.95
CA LEU A 233 -22.71 -9.22 6.35
C LEU A 233 -23.10 -10.64 6.74
N ASP A 234 -22.20 -11.33 7.43
CA ASP A 234 -22.41 -12.68 7.93
C ASP A 234 -22.84 -12.60 9.40
N ILE A 235 -24.05 -13.09 9.70
CA ILE A 235 -24.63 -13.09 11.04
C ILE A 235 -24.76 -14.53 11.51
N ALA A 236 -24.09 -14.84 12.61
CA ALA A 236 -24.20 -16.11 13.30
C ALA A 236 -24.95 -15.94 14.61
N ARG A 237 -25.74 -16.95 14.99
CA ARG A 237 -26.34 -16.98 16.33
C ARG A 237 -25.24 -17.06 17.38
N TYR A 238 -25.18 -16.08 18.28
CA TYR A 238 -24.22 -16.07 19.37
C TYR A 238 -24.89 -16.52 20.67
N GLN A 239 -24.61 -17.77 21.00
CA GLN A 239 -24.90 -18.31 22.31
C GLN A 239 -23.61 -18.22 23.14
N PRO A 240 -23.46 -17.24 24.06
CA PRO A 240 -22.29 -17.18 24.92
C PRO A 240 -22.12 -18.51 25.65
N LEU A 241 -20.88 -19.00 25.73
CA LEU A 241 -20.61 -20.29 26.35
C LEU A 241 -20.86 -20.19 27.87
N ARG A 242 -22.06 -20.58 28.30
CA ARG A 242 -22.53 -20.54 29.68
C ARG A 242 -22.26 -21.89 30.37
N GLY A 243 -21.32 -21.89 31.31
CA GLY A 243 -21.04 -23.02 32.20
C GLY A 243 -22.20 -23.37 33.17
N GLY A 244 -23.09 -24.30 32.82
CA GLY A 244 -24.14 -24.81 33.69
C GLY A 244 -23.71 -25.99 34.59
N SER A 245 -24.72 -26.68 35.11
CA SER A 245 -24.60 -27.89 35.94
C SER A 245 -23.83 -29.04 35.29
N TYR A 246 -23.37 -29.98 36.13
CA TYR A 246 -22.46 -31.07 35.78
C TYR A 246 -22.73 -31.74 34.41
N ILE A 247 -21.70 -31.76 33.56
CA ILE A 247 -21.67 -32.50 32.29
C ILE A 247 -20.65 -33.64 32.41
N PRO A 248 -21.04 -34.91 32.14
CA PRO A 248 -20.09 -36.03 32.18
C PRO A 248 -19.00 -35.87 31.11
N LEU A 249 -17.75 -36.17 31.48
CA LEU A 249 -16.63 -36.14 30.54
C LEU A 249 -16.85 -37.13 29.38
N PRO A 250 -16.54 -36.77 28.13
CA PRO A 250 -16.39 -37.71 27.03
C PRO A 250 -15.43 -38.87 27.40
N PRO A 251 -15.67 -40.11 26.91
CA PRO A 251 -14.84 -41.27 27.23
C PRO A 251 -13.34 -41.05 26.98
N GLU A 252 -13.00 -40.37 25.87
CA GLU A 252 -11.62 -40.02 25.50
C GLU A 252 -10.91 -39.20 26.59
N LEU A 253 -11.60 -38.19 27.14
CA LEU A 253 -11.06 -37.33 28.20
C LEU A 253 -11.01 -38.04 29.55
N LYS A 254 -12.01 -38.87 29.84
CA LYS A 254 -12.06 -39.66 31.08
C LYS A 254 -10.90 -40.65 31.16
N ASN A 255 -10.58 -41.32 30.05
CA ASN A 255 -9.50 -42.31 29.97
C ASN A 255 -8.11 -41.69 30.18
N LYS A 256 -7.93 -40.43 29.80
CA LYS A 256 -6.66 -39.71 29.99
C LYS A 256 -6.33 -39.43 31.46
N LYS A 257 -7.29 -39.48 32.39
CA LYS A 257 -7.07 -39.15 33.82
C LYS A 257 -6.27 -37.84 34.00
N ALA A 258 -6.55 -36.85 33.16
CA ALA A 258 -5.87 -35.56 33.12
C ALA A 258 -6.74 -34.39 33.64
N VAL A 259 -8.04 -34.63 33.78
CA VAL A 259 -9.06 -33.64 34.12
C VAL A 259 -9.81 -34.07 35.38
N VAL A 260 -10.06 -33.13 36.28
CA VAL A 260 -10.93 -33.29 37.44
C VAL A 260 -12.25 -32.60 37.12
N ASN A 261 -13.33 -33.38 37.19
CA ASN A 261 -14.69 -32.92 36.93
C ASN A 261 -15.51 -33.11 38.22
N VAL A 262 -15.83 -31.99 38.88
CA VAL A 262 -16.60 -31.96 40.12
C VAL A 262 -18.10 -32.06 39.80
N LYS A 263 -18.79 -32.98 40.47
CA LYS A 263 -20.23 -33.22 40.26
C LYS A 263 -21.08 -32.18 40.97
N ASN A 264 -21.15 -30.96 40.44
CA ASN A 264 -21.99 -29.89 40.97
C ASN A 264 -23.41 -29.92 40.39
N MET A 265 -24.39 -29.53 41.22
CA MET A 265 -25.82 -29.44 40.82
C MET A 265 -26.27 -27.98 40.59
N ASP A 266 -25.39 -27.01 40.85
CA ASP A 266 -25.60 -25.57 40.70
C ASP A 266 -25.00 -25.04 39.38
N ASP A 267 -25.17 -23.74 39.11
CA ASP A 267 -24.60 -23.06 37.94
C ASP A 267 -23.21 -22.43 38.22
N HIS A 268 -22.56 -22.82 39.32
CA HIS A 268 -21.25 -22.30 39.75
C HIS A 268 -20.08 -23.19 39.33
N CYS A 269 -20.17 -23.85 38.17
CA CYS A 269 -19.14 -24.81 37.75
C CYS A 269 -17.73 -24.21 37.62
N LEU A 270 -17.60 -22.92 37.28
CA LEU A 270 -16.30 -22.24 37.28
C LEU A 270 -15.69 -22.20 38.69
N ARG A 271 -16.48 -21.85 39.70
CA ARG A 271 -16.05 -21.81 41.11
C ARG A 271 -15.63 -23.21 41.58
N TRP A 272 -16.37 -24.25 41.22
CA TRP A 272 -16.00 -25.63 41.51
C TRP A 272 -14.71 -26.08 40.80
N ALA A 273 -14.50 -25.65 39.55
CA ALA A 273 -13.25 -25.93 38.84
C ALA A 273 -12.05 -25.24 39.51
N LEU A 274 -12.18 -23.97 39.92
CA LEU A 274 -11.15 -23.26 40.69
C LEU A 274 -10.90 -23.89 42.06
N ARG A 275 -11.96 -24.27 42.81
CA ARG A 275 -11.82 -25.02 44.07
C ARG A 275 -11.01 -26.29 43.89
N SER A 276 -11.26 -27.03 42.82
CA SER A 276 -10.53 -28.27 42.55
C SER A 276 -9.04 -28.05 42.23
N ALA A 277 -8.70 -26.90 41.65
CA ALA A 277 -7.32 -26.51 41.37
C ALA A 277 -6.58 -26.04 42.63
N LEU A 278 -7.23 -25.21 43.45
CA LEU A 278 -6.66 -24.56 44.63
C LEU A 278 -6.64 -25.47 45.86
N PHE A 279 -7.69 -26.26 46.07
CA PHE A 279 -7.89 -27.13 47.24
C PHE A 279 -7.92 -28.61 46.80
N GLN A 280 -6.78 -29.13 46.37
CA GLN A 280 -6.71 -30.48 45.78
C GLN A 280 -7.10 -31.58 46.77
N ALA A 281 -8.24 -32.23 46.55
CA ALA A 281 -8.68 -33.37 47.36
C ALA A 281 -7.85 -34.63 47.08
N ALA A 282 -7.40 -35.31 48.15
CA ALA A 282 -6.62 -36.55 48.05
C ALA A 282 -7.49 -37.72 47.53
N ASP A 283 -8.69 -37.88 48.10
CA ASP A 283 -9.63 -38.94 47.75
C ASP A 283 -10.89 -38.38 47.09
N HIS A 284 -11.39 -39.11 46.08
CA HIS A 284 -12.65 -38.82 45.39
C HIS A 284 -12.84 -37.34 44.96
N PRO A 285 -11.91 -36.75 44.16
CA PRO A 285 -11.89 -35.32 43.82
C PRO A 285 -13.10 -34.84 43.00
N TYR A 286 -13.99 -35.74 42.59
CA TYR A 286 -15.23 -35.40 41.90
C TYR A 286 -16.39 -35.06 42.86
N ARG A 287 -16.23 -35.23 44.18
CA ARG A 287 -17.29 -34.95 45.17
C ARG A 287 -17.22 -33.50 45.66
N PRO A 288 -18.30 -32.71 45.55
CA PRO A 288 -18.35 -31.34 46.08
C PRO A 288 -18.03 -31.23 47.58
N ALA A 289 -18.45 -32.23 48.38
CA ALA A 289 -18.25 -32.27 49.83
C ALA A 289 -16.77 -32.27 50.28
N ASN A 290 -15.84 -32.55 49.37
CA ASN A 290 -14.41 -32.61 49.68
C ASN A 290 -13.72 -31.24 49.54
N TYR A 291 -14.46 -30.19 49.20
CA TYR A 291 -13.93 -28.84 49.01
C TYR A 291 -14.53 -27.87 50.02
N PRO A 292 -13.77 -26.88 50.50
CA PRO A 292 -14.23 -25.95 51.53
C PRO A 292 -15.40 -25.09 51.03
N ALA A 293 -16.37 -24.85 51.92
CA ALA A 293 -17.48 -23.95 51.65
C ALA A 293 -17.02 -22.48 51.60
N ALA A 294 -16.12 -22.11 52.51
CA ALA A 294 -15.39 -20.83 52.54
C ALA A 294 -14.08 -20.98 51.75
N ASP A 295 -14.11 -20.64 50.47
CA ASP A 295 -12.98 -20.80 49.54
C ASP A 295 -12.16 -19.51 49.36
N GLY A 296 -12.60 -18.39 49.94
CA GLY A 296 -11.93 -17.09 49.81
C GLY A 296 -12.00 -16.47 48.41
N LEU A 297 -12.83 -17.01 47.51
CA LEU A 297 -12.95 -16.51 46.14
C LEU A 297 -14.05 -15.44 46.03
N ASP A 298 -13.70 -14.29 45.47
CA ASP A 298 -14.61 -13.20 45.14
C ASP A 298 -15.25 -13.42 43.75
N PHE A 299 -16.57 -13.62 43.76
CA PHE A 299 -17.42 -13.71 42.57
C PHE A 299 -18.45 -12.56 42.49
N THR A 300 -18.23 -11.46 43.21
CA THR A 300 -19.18 -10.33 43.24
C THR A 300 -19.35 -9.70 41.86
N GLY A 301 -20.59 -9.64 41.41
CA GLY A 301 -20.94 -9.13 40.07
C GLY A 301 -20.40 -9.98 38.92
N ILE A 302 -20.23 -11.29 39.13
CA ILE A 302 -19.93 -12.28 38.08
C ILE A 302 -21.16 -13.15 37.90
N ASP A 303 -21.57 -13.33 36.65
CA ASP A 303 -22.75 -14.14 36.32
C ASP A 303 -22.49 -15.62 36.60
N ALA A 304 -23.54 -16.34 37.00
CA ALA A 304 -23.55 -17.79 37.12
C ALA A 304 -24.70 -18.31 36.25
N PRO A 305 -24.45 -19.08 35.17
CA PRO A 305 -23.16 -19.53 34.61
C PRO A 305 -22.15 -18.44 34.22
N THR A 306 -20.88 -18.59 34.59
CA THR A 306 -19.86 -17.59 34.24
C THR A 306 -19.46 -17.62 32.76
N PRO A 307 -19.71 -16.56 31.99
CA PRO A 307 -19.28 -16.49 30.60
C PRO A 307 -17.76 -16.28 30.51
N ILE A 308 -17.14 -16.79 29.44
CA ILE A 308 -15.69 -16.65 29.19
C ILE A 308 -15.25 -15.17 29.20
N SER A 309 -16.12 -14.27 28.73
CA SER A 309 -15.84 -12.83 28.70
C SER A 309 -15.58 -12.22 30.10
N GLN A 310 -16.12 -12.82 31.17
CA GLN A 310 -15.94 -12.37 32.54
C GLN A 310 -14.72 -12.99 33.25
N ILE A 311 -13.99 -13.90 32.61
CA ILE A 311 -12.82 -14.54 33.23
C ILE A 311 -11.73 -13.52 33.58
N GLY A 312 -11.48 -12.55 32.71
CA GLY A 312 -10.53 -11.47 33.03
C GLY A 312 -10.96 -10.58 34.20
N LYS A 313 -12.24 -10.61 34.62
CA LYS A 313 -12.70 -9.97 35.85
C LYS A 313 -12.42 -10.87 37.06
N VAL A 314 -12.71 -12.17 36.96
CA VAL A 314 -12.38 -13.20 37.97
C VAL A 314 -10.88 -13.19 38.30
N GLU A 315 -10.03 -13.17 37.26
CA GLU A 315 -8.57 -13.11 37.40
C GLU A 315 -8.10 -11.91 38.24
N ARG A 316 -8.70 -10.73 38.02
CA ARG A 316 -8.34 -9.49 38.73
C ARG A 316 -8.88 -9.44 40.16
N GLN A 317 -10.08 -9.97 40.40
CA GLN A 317 -10.70 -9.98 41.74
C GLN A 317 -10.01 -10.97 42.69
N ASN A 318 -9.39 -12.03 42.15
CA ASN A 318 -8.83 -13.13 42.94
C ASN A 318 -7.31 -13.27 42.82
N ASP A 319 -6.65 -12.38 42.09
CA ASP A 319 -5.21 -12.48 41.76
C ASP A 319 -4.83 -13.86 41.18
N LEU A 320 -5.59 -14.29 40.17
CA LEU A 320 -5.43 -15.59 39.53
C LEU A 320 -5.06 -15.43 38.06
N ALA A 321 -4.36 -16.42 37.54
CA ALA A 321 -4.03 -16.51 36.13
C ALA A 321 -4.69 -17.77 35.52
N ILE A 322 -5.72 -17.60 34.70
CA ILE A 322 -6.62 -18.67 34.25
C ILE A 322 -6.51 -18.86 32.74
N ASN A 323 -6.21 -20.08 32.30
CA ASN A 323 -6.32 -20.47 30.89
C ASN A 323 -7.57 -21.33 30.70
N VAL A 324 -8.34 -21.09 29.63
CA VAL A 324 -9.51 -21.91 29.28
C VAL A 324 -9.33 -22.53 27.92
N PHE A 325 -9.36 -23.86 27.92
CA PHE A 325 -9.33 -24.70 26.75
C PHE A 325 -10.71 -25.34 26.52
N GLY A 326 -11.01 -25.78 25.30
CA GLY A 326 -12.18 -26.56 24.96
C GLY A 326 -11.79 -27.90 24.32
N TRP A 327 -12.77 -28.75 24.03
CA TRP A 327 -12.55 -30.05 23.40
C TRP A 327 -13.51 -30.31 22.23
N GLU A 328 -12.99 -30.26 21.00
CA GLU A 328 -13.70 -30.59 19.76
C GLU A 328 -12.77 -31.40 18.85
N LYS A 329 -12.76 -32.74 18.99
CA LYS A 329 -11.81 -33.65 18.31
C LYS A 329 -10.32 -33.32 18.55
N GLY A 330 -10.04 -32.54 19.59
CA GLY A 330 -8.74 -31.99 19.95
C GLY A 330 -8.89 -30.82 20.92
N VAL A 331 -7.79 -30.35 21.50
CA VAL A 331 -7.80 -29.19 22.40
C VAL A 331 -7.91 -27.91 21.58
N ILE A 332 -8.92 -27.09 21.87
CA ILE A 332 -9.10 -25.75 21.33
C ILE A 332 -8.83 -24.71 22.42
N VAL A 333 -8.37 -23.51 22.05
CA VAL A 333 -8.08 -22.44 23.01
C VAL A 333 -9.24 -21.44 23.01
N HIS A 334 -9.83 -21.19 24.17
CA HIS A 334 -10.89 -20.20 24.35
C HIS A 334 -10.39 -18.92 25.03
N HIS A 335 -9.47 -19.05 25.99
CA HIS A 335 -8.89 -17.91 26.71
C HIS A 335 -7.49 -18.24 27.20
N ILE A 336 -6.55 -17.31 27.05
CA ILE A 336 -5.22 -17.37 27.64
C ILE A 336 -5.03 -16.14 28.51
N SER A 337 -4.61 -16.37 29.74
CA SER A 337 -4.40 -15.34 30.75
C SER A 337 -3.31 -14.34 30.32
N LYS A 338 -3.55 -13.06 30.61
CA LYS A 338 -2.59 -11.97 30.36
C LYS A 338 -1.77 -11.56 31.60
N GLN A 339 -1.98 -12.22 32.74
CA GLN A 339 -1.28 -11.91 33.99
C GLN A 339 0.24 -12.15 33.90
N PRO A 340 1.07 -11.59 34.81
CA PRO A 340 2.54 -11.76 34.86
C PRO A 340 3.04 -13.22 34.87
N GLU A 341 4.24 -13.47 34.32
CA GLU A 341 4.77 -14.82 34.05
C GLU A 341 5.07 -15.65 35.30
N ASP A 342 5.45 -15.00 36.37
CA ASP A 342 5.72 -15.57 37.69
C ASP A 342 4.46 -16.14 38.37
N MET A 343 3.26 -15.75 37.91
CA MET A 343 2.01 -16.26 38.47
C MET A 343 1.67 -17.68 37.94
N PRO A 344 1.39 -18.65 38.84
CA PRO A 344 1.03 -20.00 38.47
C PRO A 344 -0.30 -20.03 37.70
N ARG A 345 -0.32 -20.71 36.54
CA ARG A 345 -1.50 -20.78 35.68
C ARG A 345 -2.43 -21.91 36.12
N THR A 346 -3.71 -21.59 36.26
CA THR A 346 -4.77 -22.55 36.42
C THR A 346 -5.39 -22.86 35.06
N ASN A 347 -5.14 -24.08 34.57
CA ASN A 347 -5.66 -24.54 33.28
C ASN A 347 -7.04 -25.19 33.46
N LEU A 348 -8.05 -24.66 32.78
CA LEU A 348 -9.43 -25.14 32.81
C LEU A 348 -9.82 -25.71 31.44
N LEU A 349 -10.72 -26.70 31.45
CA LEU A 349 -11.33 -27.29 30.27
C LEU A 349 -12.84 -27.03 30.30
N LEU A 350 -13.33 -26.39 29.23
CA LEU A 350 -14.73 -26.11 28.97
C LEU A 350 -15.30 -27.21 28.08
N ILE A 351 -16.36 -27.86 28.56
CA ILE A 351 -17.00 -28.97 27.86
C ILE A 351 -18.40 -28.52 27.46
N GLN A 352 -18.81 -28.86 26.23
CA GLN A 352 -20.13 -28.56 25.70
C GLN A 352 -20.95 -29.82 25.49
N LYS A 353 -22.21 -29.81 25.92
CA LYS A 353 -23.20 -30.84 25.57
C LYS A 353 -24.59 -30.23 25.47
N ALA A 354 -25.27 -30.44 24.34
CA ALA A 354 -26.65 -29.99 24.09
C ALA A 354 -26.88 -28.48 24.40
N GLY A 355 -25.92 -27.62 24.03
CA GLY A 355 -26.01 -26.17 24.24
C GLY A 355 -25.72 -25.68 25.67
N LYS A 356 -25.40 -26.59 26.61
CA LYS A 356 -24.86 -26.26 27.94
C LYS A 356 -23.36 -26.43 27.96
N PHE A 357 -22.66 -25.58 28.71
CA PHE A 357 -21.22 -25.67 28.90
C PHE A 357 -20.90 -26.06 30.34
N HIS A 358 -19.68 -26.50 30.63
CA HIS A 358 -19.27 -26.85 31.99
C HIS A 358 -17.76 -26.72 32.14
N TYR A 359 -17.30 -25.98 33.16
CA TYR A 359 -15.87 -25.83 33.46
C TYR A 359 -15.37 -26.99 34.31
N THR A 360 -14.21 -27.50 33.95
CA THR A 360 -13.49 -28.57 34.66
C THR A 360 -12.02 -28.19 34.80
N TRP A 361 -11.30 -28.76 35.77
CA TRP A 361 -9.90 -28.43 35.98
C TRP A 361 -8.98 -29.41 35.27
N ILE A 362 -7.96 -28.90 34.56
CA ILE A 362 -6.90 -29.70 33.93
C ILE A 362 -5.76 -29.84 34.95
N LYS A 363 -5.71 -31.00 35.62
CA LYS A 363 -4.64 -31.34 36.57
C LYS A 363 -3.30 -31.62 35.86
N ASN A 364 -3.33 -32.11 34.62
CA ASN A 364 -2.09 -32.41 33.89
C ASN A 364 -2.24 -32.15 32.38
N LEU A 365 -1.76 -31.00 31.92
CA LEU A 365 -1.85 -30.59 30.51
C LEU A 365 -1.04 -31.52 29.57
N ASN A 366 0.15 -31.95 30.00
CA ASN A 366 0.99 -32.86 29.20
C ASN A 366 0.30 -34.20 28.93
N ARG A 367 -0.42 -34.72 29.93
CA ARG A 367 -1.22 -35.95 29.80
C ARG A 367 -2.44 -35.76 28.91
N LEU A 368 -3.06 -34.57 28.95
CA LEU A 368 -4.19 -34.23 28.08
C LEU A 368 -3.78 -34.23 26.59
N LEU A 369 -2.60 -33.72 26.29
CA LEU A 369 -2.07 -33.53 24.92
C LEU A 369 -1.20 -34.68 24.41
N HIS A 370 -1.10 -35.78 25.16
CA HIS A 370 -0.22 -36.90 24.83
C HIS A 370 -0.44 -37.48 23.42
N ASP A 371 -1.70 -37.53 22.96
CA ASP A 371 -2.08 -38.14 21.68
C ASP A 371 -1.66 -37.34 20.45
N GLN A 372 -1.18 -36.10 20.60
CA GLN A 372 -0.65 -35.32 19.49
C GLN A 372 0.70 -35.85 18.96
N ASN A 373 1.31 -36.82 19.64
CA ASN A 373 2.59 -37.41 19.26
C ASN A 373 2.44 -38.83 18.72
N LYS A 374 2.86 -39.05 17.48
CA LYS A 374 2.92 -40.39 16.86
C LYS A 374 3.96 -41.32 17.51
N ASN A 375 4.93 -40.78 18.26
CA ASN A 375 6.11 -41.52 18.72
C ASN A 375 6.06 -41.97 20.19
N GLY A 376 4.94 -41.77 20.90
CA GLY A 376 4.74 -42.26 22.28
C GLY A 376 5.68 -41.71 23.37
N ARG A 377 6.58 -40.77 23.03
CA ARG A 377 7.52 -40.14 23.97
C ARG A 377 6.86 -38.98 24.72
N LYS A 378 7.19 -38.85 26.01
CA LYS A 378 6.73 -37.74 26.87
C LYS A 378 7.21 -36.40 26.27
N LYS A 379 6.29 -35.43 26.18
CA LYS A 379 6.58 -34.05 25.81
C LYS A 379 6.11 -33.09 26.90
N HIS A 380 6.74 -31.93 26.94
CA HIS A 380 6.46 -30.82 27.84
C HIS A 380 5.81 -29.70 27.00
N PHE A 381 4.53 -29.44 27.24
CA PHE A 381 3.76 -28.47 26.46
C PHE A 381 3.75 -27.11 27.13
N CYS A 382 3.96 -26.06 26.34
CA CYS A 382 3.79 -24.69 26.79
C CYS A 382 2.31 -24.36 26.98
N GLU A 383 1.95 -23.80 28.14
CA GLU A 383 0.56 -23.48 28.49
C GLU A 383 0.01 -22.28 27.69
N ARG A 384 0.89 -21.49 27.04
CA ARG A 384 0.53 -20.30 26.25
C ARG A 384 0.41 -20.57 24.75
N CYS A 385 1.29 -21.38 24.17
CA CYS A 385 1.29 -21.64 22.72
C CYS A 385 0.95 -23.09 22.35
N LEU A 386 0.81 -23.97 23.35
CA LEU A 386 0.60 -25.41 23.19
C LEU A 386 1.69 -26.13 22.36
N HIS A 387 2.86 -25.51 22.17
CA HIS A 387 4.00 -26.18 21.54
C HIS A 387 4.61 -27.23 22.49
N GLY A 388 4.83 -28.44 21.98
CA GLY A 388 5.37 -29.57 22.74
C GLY A 388 6.87 -29.75 22.54
N TYR A 389 7.65 -29.55 23.61
CA TYR A 389 9.08 -29.76 23.68
C TYR A 389 9.42 -31.18 24.13
N SER A 390 10.54 -31.73 23.66
CA SER A 390 11.03 -33.05 24.09
C SER A 390 11.69 -33.05 25.45
N ARG A 391 12.22 -31.90 25.90
CA ARG A 391 12.89 -31.71 27.19
C ARG A 391 12.31 -30.48 27.91
N GLU A 392 12.42 -30.47 29.23
CA GLU A 392 11.87 -29.43 30.11
C GLU A 392 12.65 -28.12 30.07
N ASP A 393 13.98 -28.18 29.94
CA ASP A 393 14.86 -27.02 29.80
C ASP A 393 14.57 -26.20 28.53
N LEU A 394 14.17 -26.87 27.45
CA LEU A 394 13.76 -26.20 26.21
C LEU A 394 12.44 -25.46 26.36
N LEU A 395 11.52 -26.01 27.16
CA LEU A 395 10.28 -25.31 27.51
C LEU A 395 10.58 -24.08 28.37
N GLU A 396 11.49 -24.20 29.33
CA GLU A 396 11.87 -23.08 30.20
C GLU A 396 12.52 -21.94 29.42
N ALA A 397 13.46 -22.25 28.53
CA ALA A 397 14.03 -21.26 27.61
C ALA A 397 12.94 -20.57 26.77
N HIS A 398 11.98 -21.35 26.26
CA HIS A 398 10.87 -20.83 25.46
C HIS A 398 9.89 -19.94 26.25
N ARG A 399 9.66 -20.21 27.55
CA ARG A 399 8.69 -19.46 28.38
C ARG A 399 8.98 -17.97 28.36
N SER A 400 10.26 -17.60 28.52
CA SER A 400 10.74 -16.21 28.49
C SER A 400 10.46 -15.48 27.16
N GLU A 401 10.36 -16.21 26.04
CA GLU A 401 10.14 -15.65 24.70
C GLU A 401 8.68 -15.79 24.22
N CYS A 402 7.85 -16.56 24.95
CA CYS A 402 6.52 -16.96 24.51
C CYS A 402 5.42 -16.01 24.99
N LYS A 403 4.91 -15.18 24.08
CA LYS A 403 3.71 -14.33 24.31
C LYS A 403 2.38 -15.00 23.94
N GLY A 404 2.38 -16.30 23.60
CA GLY A 404 1.18 -17.10 23.31
C GLY A 404 0.76 -17.19 21.84
N ILE A 405 -0.39 -17.83 21.58
CA ILE A 405 -0.91 -18.09 20.23
C ILE A 405 -1.21 -16.77 19.50
N GLY A 406 -0.59 -16.56 18.33
CA GLY A 406 -0.83 -15.39 17.47
C GLY A 406 -0.01 -14.14 17.85
N GLN A 407 0.80 -14.20 18.91
CA GLN A 407 1.79 -13.19 19.26
C GLN A 407 3.19 -13.81 19.26
N THR A 408 3.52 -14.55 18.22
CA THR A 408 4.90 -14.98 17.99
C THR A 408 5.80 -13.75 18.04
N ALA A 409 6.80 -13.76 18.92
CA ALA A 409 7.93 -12.87 18.79
C ALA A 409 8.40 -12.99 17.34
N VAL A 410 8.32 -11.89 16.59
CA VAL A 410 8.92 -11.83 15.26
C VAL A 410 10.40 -12.04 15.51
N ARG A 411 10.88 -13.27 15.33
CA ARG A 411 12.31 -13.53 15.36
C ARG A 411 12.85 -12.70 14.22
N VAL A 412 13.61 -11.66 14.54
CA VAL A 412 14.34 -10.89 13.53
C VAL A 412 15.36 -11.86 12.96
N GLU A 413 14.99 -12.51 11.86
CA GLU A 413 15.94 -13.21 11.02
C GLU A 413 16.78 -12.14 10.36
N MET A 414 17.92 -11.84 10.97
CA MET A 414 18.95 -11.07 10.30
C MET A 414 19.29 -11.81 9.02
N PRO A 415 19.37 -11.13 7.86
CA PRO A 415 19.80 -11.77 6.64
C PRO A 415 21.13 -12.47 6.91
N GLN A 416 21.28 -13.71 6.41
CA GLN A 416 22.55 -14.42 6.44
C GLN A 416 23.65 -13.50 5.89
N GLU A 417 24.88 -13.58 6.42
CA GLU A 417 26.02 -12.81 5.90
C GLU A 417 26.10 -12.96 4.38
N GLY A 418 25.60 -11.96 3.68
CA GLY A 418 25.40 -11.97 2.25
C GLY A 418 25.95 -10.66 1.70
N LYS A 419 26.71 -10.74 0.62
CA LYS A 419 27.14 -9.55 -0.11
C LYS A 419 25.90 -8.90 -0.72
N LEU A 420 25.48 -7.76 -0.18
CA LEU A 420 24.47 -6.91 -0.82
C LEU A 420 25.09 -6.29 -2.07
N THR A 421 24.46 -6.50 -3.22
CA THR A 421 24.89 -5.94 -4.50
C THR A 421 23.79 -5.06 -5.09
N PHE A 422 24.18 -3.89 -5.59
CA PHE A 422 23.24 -2.94 -6.17
C PHE A 422 22.85 -3.36 -7.58
N GLN A 423 21.61 -3.79 -7.82
CA GLN A 423 21.22 -4.33 -9.13
C GLN A 423 20.95 -3.24 -10.19
N ASN A 424 20.58 -2.05 -9.75
CA ASN A 424 20.11 -0.97 -10.63
C ASN A 424 21.21 0.01 -11.01
N HIS A 425 22.40 -0.48 -11.36
CA HIS A 425 23.61 0.32 -11.62
C HIS A 425 23.42 1.56 -12.52
N HIS A 426 22.49 1.52 -13.47
CA HIS A 426 22.15 2.66 -14.32
C HIS A 426 21.66 3.89 -13.54
N LYS A 427 21.09 3.72 -12.34
CA LYS A 427 20.65 4.81 -11.45
C LYS A 427 21.82 5.52 -10.74
N GLN A 428 23.06 5.04 -10.90
CA GLN A 428 24.25 5.73 -10.39
C GLN A 428 24.66 6.89 -11.30
N LEU A 429 24.14 6.96 -12.53
CA LEU A 429 24.44 8.07 -13.42
C LEU A 429 23.78 9.37 -12.93
N PRO A 430 24.51 10.49 -12.95
CA PRO A 430 23.92 11.80 -12.74
C PRO A 430 22.79 12.06 -13.74
N ALA A 431 21.73 12.72 -13.26
CA ALA A 431 20.68 13.21 -14.14
C ALA A 431 21.29 14.17 -15.18
N PRO A 432 20.91 14.08 -16.47
CA PRO A 432 21.49 14.92 -17.53
C PRO A 432 21.32 16.42 -17.27
N TYR A 433 20.16 16.78 -16.73
CA TYR A 433 19.76 18.12 -16.33
C TYR A 433 19.00 18.04 -15.00
N VAL A 434 19.20 19.03 -14.15
CA VAL A 434 18.50 19.24 -12.88
C VAL A 434 18.13 20.71 -12.80
N ILE A 435 16.90 21.01 -12.42
CA ILE A 435 16.41 22.38 -12.23
C ILE A 435 16.34 22.61 -10.72
N TYR A 436 17.00 23.65 -10.22
CA TYR A 436 16.83 24.10 -8.83
C TYR A 436 15.96 25.33 -8.84
N ALA A 437 14.94 25.37 -7.98
CA ALA A 437 13.97 26.45 -7.96
C ALA A 437 13.58 26.83 -6.53
N ASP A 438 13.10 28.06 -6.38
CA ASP A 438 12.58 28.61 -5.13
C ASP A 438 11.48 29.63 -5.42
N PHE A 439 10.51 29.78 -4.52
CA PHE A 439 9.44 30.77 -4.60
C PHE A 439 9.52 31.75 -3.43
N GLU A 440 9.07 32.97 -3.70
CA GLU A 440 8.64 33.88 -2.65
C GLU A 440 7.14 34.12 -2.74
N ALA A 441 6.53 34.38 -1.60
CA ALA A 441 5.09 34.63 -1.50
C ALA A 441 4.80 35.93 -0.75
N LEU A 442 3.73 36.60 -1.16
CA LEU A 442 3.09 37.64 -0.37
C LEU A 442 2.26 36.98 0.74
N THR A 443 2.38 37.49 1.96
CA THR A 443 1.58 37.02 3.11
C THR A 443 0.50 38.03 3.47
N THR A 444 -0.62 37.95 2.76
CA THR A 444 -1.77 38.84 3.01
C THR A 444 -2.49 38.42 4.29
N LYS A 445 -2.75 39.37 5.19
CA LYS A 445 -3.46 39.10 6.46
C LYS A 445 -4.94 38.82 6.18
N VAL A 446 -5.48 37.79 6.84
CA VAL A 446 -6.89 37.42 6.72
C VAL A 446 -7.54 37.57 8.10
N GLU A 447 -8.60 38.37 8.17
CA GLU A 447 -9.43 38.46 9.37
C GLU A 447 -10.41 37.28 9.40
N GLY A 448 -10.29 36.43 10.41
CA GLY A 448 -11.23 35.32 10.63
C GLY A 448 -12.46 35.74 11.44
N PRO A 449 -13.55 34.96 11.40
CA PRO A 449 -14.73 35.22 12.23
C PRO A 449 -14.40 35.17 13.73
N GLU A 450 -15.20 35.84 14.56
CA GLU A 450 -15.11 35.74 16.02
C GLU A 450 -15.24 34.27 16.44
N LEU A 451 -14.27 33.79 17.22
CA LEU A 451 -14.17 32.40 17.62
C LEU A 451 -14.86 32.20 18.98
N ASP A 452 -15.70 31.19 19.07
CA ASP A 452 -16.29 30.74 20.34
C ASP A 452 -15.19 30.17 21.26
N PRO A 453 -14.93 30.77 22.43
CA PRO A 453 -13.87 30.34 23.35
C PRO A 453 -14.13 28.97 23.99
N THR A 454 -15.33 28.41 23.85
CA THR A 454 -15.70 27.11 24.42
C THR A 454 -15.42 25.93 23.49
N LYS A 455 -15.01 26.17 22.24
CA LYS A 455 -14.75 25.14 21.23
C LYS A 455 -13.35 25.25 20.65
N SER A 456 -12.79 24.12 20.26
CA SER A 456 -11.54 24.09 19.49
C SER A 456 -11.82 24.60 18.08
N ASN A 457 -11.23 25.74 17.72
CA ASN A 457 -11.37 26.36 16.41
C ASN A 457 -10.00 26.50 15.74
N THR A 458 -9.98 26.52 14.41
CA THR A 458 -8.80 26.85 13.61
C THR A 458 -9.05 28.17 12.89
N GLN A 459 -8.17 29.15 13.10
CA GLN A 459 -8.25 30.45 12.43
C GLN A 459 -7.18 30.54 11.36
N ARG A 460 -7.59 30.89 10.15
CA ARG A 460 -6.66 31.22 9.07
C ARG A 460 -6.22 32.67 9.26
N THR A 461 -4.94 32.87 9.58
CA THR A 461 -4.36 34.19 9.89
C THR A 461 -3.80 34.90 8.66
N GLN A 462 -3.26 34.13 7.71
CA GLN A 462 -2.59 34.64 6.52
C GLN A 462 -3.00 33.83 5.29
N HIS A 463 -2.95 34.48 4.13
CA HIS A 463 -3.04 33.89 2.83
C HIS A 463 -1.72 34.10 2.09
N HIS A 464 -1.14 33.00 1.61
CA HIS A 464 0.17 32.99 0.98
C HIS A 464 -0.03 32.89 -0.53
N GLU A 465 0.37 33.90 -1.27
CA GLU A 465 0.26 33.95 -2.72
C GLU A 465 1.65 34.04 -3.34
N ALA A 466 2.00 33.11 -4.22
CA ALA A 466 3.28 33.12 -4.93
C ALA A 466 3.41 34.40 -5.76
N CYS A 467 4.41 35.23 -5.46
CA CYS A 467 4.64 36.52 -6.11
C CYS A 467 5.89 36.54 -6.99
N SER A 468 6.87 35.69 -6.68
CA SER A 468 8.04 35.55 -7.52
C SER A 468 8.62 34.15 -7.45
N TYR A 469 9.40 33.80 -8.47
CA TYR A 469 10.22 32.60 -8.46
C TYR A 469 11.58 32.86 -9.09
N CYS A 470 12.53 32.02 -8.75
CA CYS A 470 13.79 31.90 -9.46
C CYS A 470 14.09 30.42 -9.71
N TYR A 471 14.58 30.08 -10.90
CA TYR A 471 15.15 28.75 -11.14
C TYR A 471 16.43 28.80 -11.96
N VAL A 472 17.29 27.79 -11.75
CA VAL A 472 18.53 27.58 -12.47
C VAL A 472 18.54 26.17 -13.05
N VAL A 473 18.82 26.07 -14.35
CA VAL A 473 19.02 24.80 -15.04
C VAL A 473 20.50 24.41 -14.95
N VAL A 474 20.78 23.28 -14.32
CA VAL A 474 22.12 22.73 -14.10
C VAL A 474 22.30 21.46 -14.92
N ARG A 475 23.34 21.43 -15.75
CA ARG A 475 23.66 20.27 -16.57
C ARG A 475 24.61 19.33 -15.83
N CYS A 476 24.64 18.05 -16.22
CA CYS A 476 25.47 17.02 -15.58
C CYS A 476 26.99 17.28 -15.57
N ASP A 477 27.49 18.26 -16.31
CA ASP A 477 28.90 18.71 -16.28
C ASP A 477 29.13 19.95 -15.41
N GLY A 478 28.14 20.37 -14.62
CA GLY A 478 28.19 21.53 -13.73
C GLY A 478 27.99 22.86 -14.44
N LYS A 479 27.78 22.88 -15.77
CA LYS A 479 27.44 24.11 -16.48
C LYS A 479 25.99 24.50 -16.23
N THR A 480 25.78 25.79 -16.07
CA THR A 480 24.48 26.37 -15.77
C THR A 480 24.11 27.44 -16.78
N GLU A 481 22.80 27.64 -16.95
CA GLU A 481 22.27 28.77 -17.70
C GLU A 481 22.04 29.96 -16.75
N ALA A 482 21.75 31.15 -17.30
CA ALA A 482 21.43 32.30 -16.46
C ALA A 482 20.16 32.00 -15.62
N PRO A 483 20.05 32.50 -14.38
CA PRO A 483 18.87 32.24 -13.55
C PRO A 483 17.64 32.87 -14.20
N ALA A 484 16.61 32.08 -14.39
CA ALA A 484 15.31 32.56 -14.86
C ALA A 484 14.54 33.10 -13.67
N GLN A 485 14.16 34.38 -13.73
CA GLN A 485 13.47 35.09 -12.66
C GLN A 485 12.16 35.66 -13.18
N TYR A 486 11.15 35.68 -12.31
CA TYR A 486 9.86 36.28 -12.61
C TYR A 486 9.25 36.82 -11.32
N ARG A 487 8.71 38.04 -11.37
CA ARG A 487 8.04 38.70 -10.24
C ARG A 487 6.83 39.47 -10.75
N GLU A 488 5.68 38.82 -10.76
CA GLU A 488 4.40 39.37 -11.19
C GLU A 488 3.29 38.41 -10.68
N PRO A 489 2.00 38.83 -10.72
CA PRO A 489 0.88 37.97 -10.37
C PRO A 489 0.86 36.65 -11.13
N ASN A 490 0.33 35.59 -10.52
CA ASN A 490 0.29 34.22 -11.06
C ASN A 490 1.67 33.58 -11.27
N ALA A 491 2.67 33.93 -10.45
CA ALA A 491 4.03 33.42 -10.54
C ALA A 491 4.10 31.88 -10.63
N ALA A 492 3.30 31.15 -9.86
CA ALA A 492 3.28 29.68 -9.89
C ALA A 492 2.78 29.10 -11.23
N GLU A 493 1.81 29.73 -11.88
CA GLU A 493 1.32 29.30 -13.20
C GLU A 493 2.36 29.63 -14.29
N HIS A 494 2.92 30.84 -14.26
CA HIS A 494 3.97 31.25 -15.17
C HIS A 494 5.21 30.33 -15.04
N PHE A 495 5.56 29.95 -13.81
CA PHE A 495 6.64 29.00 -13.54
C PHE A 495 6.43 27.66 -14.25
N LEU A 496 5.26 27.05 -14.12
CA LEU A 496 4.97 25.77 -14.78
C LEU A 496 5.08 25.87 -16.30
N ARG A 497 4.55 26.96 -16.89
CA ARG A 497 4.68 27.22 -18.33
C ARG A 497 6.14 27.43 -18.76
N ALA A 498 6.93 28.12 -17.94
CA ALA A 498 8.36 28.30 -18.19
C ALA A 498 9.10 26.95 -18.16
N LEU A 499 8.81 26.09 -17.17
CA LEU A 499 9.40 24.76 -17.10
C LEU A 499 9.02 23.85 -18.27
N GLU A 500 7.83 23.99 -18.85
CA GLU A 500 7.48 23.26 -20.08
C GLU A 500 8.33 23.68 -21.28
N VAL A 501 8.68 24.97 -21.38
CA VAL A 501 9.61 25.45 -22.42
C VAL A 501 10.99 24.83 -22.21
N GLU A 502 11.48 24.81 -20.97
CA GLU A 502 12.74 24.16 -20.60
C GLU A 502 12.71 22.66 -20.89
N GLU A 503 11.63 21.97 -20.53
CA GLU A 503 11.44 20.55 -20.80
C GLU A 503 11.58 20.28 -22.31
N ARG A 504 10.87 21.05 -23.16
CA ARG A 504 10.96 20.93 -24.63
C ARG A 504 12.36 21.24 -25.15
N GLY A 505 13.07 22.20 -24.57
CA GLY A 505 14.46 22.53 -24.89
C GLY A 505 15.39 21.36 -24.60
N ILE A 506 15.33 20.83 -23.39
CA ILE A 506 16.15 19.70 -22.93
C ILE A 506 15.86 18.45 -23.78
N GLN A 507 14.59 18.16 -24.09
CA GLN A 507 14.23 17.04 -24.96
C GLN A 507 14.89 17.13 -26.36
N LYS A 508 14.96 18.33 -26.96
CA LYS A 508 15.64 18.52 -28.25
C LYS A 508 17.14 18.26 -28.17
N VAL A 509 17.78 18.64 -27.06
CA VAL A 509 19.20 18.34 -26.82
C VAL A 509 19.41 16.84 -26.64
N LEU A 510 18.59 16.18 -25.82
CA LEU A 510 18.66 14.73 -25.61
C LEU A 510 18.43 13.93 -26.89
N ALA A 511 17.65 14.46 -27.84
CA ALA A 511 17.38 13.83 -29.13
C ALA A 511 18.60 13.81 -30.07
N LYS A 512 19.64 14.60 -29.77
CA LYS A 512 20.88 14.68 -30.55
C LYS A 512 22.09 14.38 -29.65
N PRO A 513 22.35 13.09 -29.33
CA PRO A 513 23.52 12.69 -28.54
C PRO A 513 24.82 13.22 -29.16
N GLN A 514 25.71 13.77 -28.33
CA GLN A 514 27.03 14.19 -28.75
C GLN A 514 27.91 12.99 -29.10
N ASP A 515 28.71 13.13 -30.15
CA ASP A 515 29.70 12.11 -30.53
C ASP A 515 30.75 11.90 -29.45
N MET A 516 31.20 10.65 -29.34
CA MET A 516 32.18 10.24 -28.35
C MET A 516 33.55 10.90 -28.59
N ARG A 517 34.11 11.49 -27.54
CA ARG A 517 35.43 12.12 -27.50
C ARG A 517 36.31 11.31 -26.56
N MET A 518 37.40 10.76 -27.09
CA MET A 518 38.38 9.97 -26.35
C MET A 518 39.77 10.58 -26.48
N THR A 519 40.46 10.74 -25.36
CA THR A 519 41.89 11.09 -25.30
C THR A 519 42.75 9.83 -25.44
N ARG A 520 44.06 10.00 -25.66
CA ARG A 520 45.01 8.86 -25.74
C ARG A 520 44.97 7.99 -24.48
N ALA A 521 44.86 8.61 -23.30
CA ALA A 521 44.74 7.91 -22.03
C ALA A 521 43.44 7.09 -21.93
N ASP A 522 42.32 7.61 -22.45
CA ASP A 522 41.04 6.90 -22.47
C ASP A 522 41.09 5.63 -23.32
N TRP A 523 41.79 5.70 -24.46
CA TRP A 523 42.00 4.55 -25.34
C TRP A 523 42.82 3.46 -24.67
N GLU A 524 43.87 3.84 -23.95
CA GLU A 524 44.70 2.92 -23.19
C GLU A 524 43.89 2.28 -22.05
N SER A 525 43.19 3.10 -21.26
CA SER A 525 42.28 2.65 -20.19
C SER A 525 41.24 1.66 -20.69
N HIS A 526 40.60 1.93 -21.83
CA HIS A 526 39.63 1.00 -22.42
C HIS A 526 40.26 -0.32 -22.84
N ARG A 527 41.48 -0.29 -23.40
CA ARG A 527 42.18 -1.49 -23.89
C ARG A 527 42.65 -2.38 -22.75
N THR A 528 43.05 -1.80 -21.63
CA THR A 528 43.50 -2.53 -20.44
C THR A 528 42.36 -2.90 -19.48
N ALA A 529 41.15 -2.39 -19.70
CA ALA A 529 40.01 -2.64 -18.83
C ALA A 529 39.61 -4.12 -18.81
N SER A 530 39.62 -4.72 -17.63
CA SER A 530 39.17 -6.11 -17.39
C SER A 530 37.77 -6.18 -16.78
N ARG A 531 37.24 -5.06 -16.29
CA ARG A 531 35.96 -4.96 -15.58
C ARG A 531 35.09 -3.83 -16.16
N CYS A 532 33.79 -4.05 -16.14
CA CYS A 532 32.77 -3.11 -16.57
C CYS A 532 32.66 -1.98 -15.54
N HIS A 533 32.84 -0.73 -15.94
CA HIS A 533 32.75 0.42 -15.02
C HIS A 533 31.33 0.64 -14.44
N VAL A 534 30.31 -0.01 -15.00
CA VAL A 534 28.89 0.14 -14.58
C VAL A 534 28.53 -0.85 -13.49
N CYS A 535 28.75 -2.15 -13.72
CA CYS A 535 28.35 -3.22 -12.81
C CYS A 535 29.51 -3.90 -12.10
N ASP A 536 30.74 -3.47 -12.38
CA ASP A 536 31.99 -4.05 -11.89
C ASP A 536 32.16 -5.55 -12.25
N GLY A 537 31.38 -6.09 -13.17
CA GLY A 537 31.55 -7.46 -13.66
C GLY A 537 32.73 -7.59 -14.65
N LEU A 538 33.34 -8.77 -14.74
CA LEU A 538 34.42 -9.05 -15.71
C LEU A 538 33.94 -8.88 -17.16
N LEU A 539 34.76 -8.26 -18.01
CA LEU A 539 34.51 -8.12 -19.44
C LEU A 539 35.04 -9.37 -20.16
N LYS A 540 34.17 -10.09 -20.88
CA LYS A 540 34.52 -11.37 -21.54
C LYS A 540 34.44 -11.26 -23.06
N GLY A 541 35.10 -10.23 -23.61
CA GLY A 541 35.08 -9.92 -25.04
C GLY A 541 33.84 -9.15 -25.52
N ASP A 542 32.95 -8.75 -24.62
CA ASP A 542 31.75 -7.96 -24.88
C ASP A 542 31.92 -6.48 -24.46
N SER A 543 33.17 -6.03 -24.35
CA SER A 543 33.54 -4.66 -23.99
C SER A 543 33.11 -3.68 -25.07
N VAL A 544 32.28 -2.72 -24.68
CA VAL A 544 31.90 -1.56 -25.48
C VAL A 544 32.31 -0.28 -24.76
N LYS A 545 32.37 0.81 -25.53
CA LYS A 545 32.74 2.14 -25.01
C LYS A 545 31.48 2.89 -24.60
N ASP A 546 31.34 3.18 -23.32
CA ASP A 546 30.30 4.09 -22.83
C ASP A 546 30.80 5.54 -22.84
N HIS A 547 29.88 6.46 -23.08
CA HIS A 547 30.16 7.89 -23.05
C HIS A 547 28.94 8.69 -22.61
N CYS A 548 29.18 9.90 -22.13
CA CYS A 548 28.12 10.84 -21.81
C CYS A 548 27.51 11.41 -23.10
N HIS A 549 26.23 11.15 -23.36
CA HIS A 549 25.52 11.70 -24.53
C HIS A 549 25.38 13.23 -24.52
N ILE A 550 25.63 13.89 -23.38
CA ILE A 550 25.55 15.35 -23.24
C ILE A 550 26.89 16.03 -23.55
N THR A 551 28.00 15.46 -23.08
CA THR A 551 29.33 16.07 -23.20
C THR A 551 30.22 15.39 -24.25
N GLY A 552 29.85 14.20 -24.70
CA GLY A 552 30.69 13.32 -25.53
C GLY A 552 31.81 12.61 -24.75
N LYS A 553 32.06 12.94 -23.47
CA LYS A 553 33.19 12.40 -22.72
C LYS A 553 33.04 10.90 -22.48
N TYR A 554 34.11 10.16 -22.75
CA TYR A 554 34.23 8.75 -22.41
C TYR A 554 34.12 8.51 -20.91
N ARG A 555 33.41 7.44 -20.52
CA ARG A 555 33.19 7.08 -19.11
C ARG A 555 33.91 5.80 -18.70
N GLY A 556 33.98 4.83 -19.61
CA GLY A 556 34.65 3.57 -19.33
C GLY A 556 34.22 2.43 -20.23
N ALA A 557 34.89 1.30 -20.05
CA ALA A 557 34.52 0.04 -20.70
C ALA A 557 33.28 -0.51 -20.00
N ALA A 558 32.28 -0.96 -20.76
CA ALA A 558 31.06 -1.53 -20.24
C ALA A 558 30.67 -2.79 -21.01
N HIS A 559 29.88 -3.67 -20.41
CA HIS A 559 29.18 -4.70 -21.18
C HIS A 559 28.20 -4.03 -22.15
N SER A 560 27.98 -4.61 -23.33
CA SER A 560 26.97 -4.11 -24.28
C SER A 560 25.58 -3.94 -23.64
N ALA A 561 25.18 -4.88 -22.78
CA ALA A 561 23.90 -4.80 -22.06
C ALA A 561 23.86 -3.68 -21.01
N CYS A 562 24.98 -3.45 -20.30
CA CYS A 562 25.09 -2.37 -19.33
C CYS A 562 25.01 -1.01 -20.03
N ASN A 563 25.74 -0.84 -21.13
CA ASN A 563 25.73 0.37 -21.96
C ASN A 563 24.32 0.72 -22.47
N LEU A 564 23.55 -0.27 -22.94
CA LEU A 564 22.16 -0.04 -23.39
C LEU A 564 21.24 0.50 -22.29
N LYS A 565 21.48 0.12 -21.02
CA LYS A 565 20.72 0.64 -19.87
C LYS A 565 21.07 2.09 -19.53
N LEU A 566 22.23 2.58 -19.95
CA LEU A 566 22.67 3.97 -19.74
C LEU A 566 22.15 4.93 -20.82
N ARG A 567 21.44 4.40 -21.84
CA ARG A 567 20.93 5.20 -22.94
C ARG A 567 19.89 6.20 -22.46
N LEU A 568 20.20 7.48 -22.65
CA LEU A 568 19.22 8.56 -22.46
C LEU A 568 18.16 8.53 -23.56
N SER A 569 16.91 8.67 -23.16
CA SER A 569 15.74 8.69 -24.06
C SER A 569 15.06 10.06 -23.96
N PRO A 570 14.93 10.81 -25.07
CA PRO A 570 14.31 12.14 -25.04
C PRO A 570 12.85 12.14 -24.54
N LYS A 571 12.16 11.00 -24.64
CA LYS A 571 10.73 10.88 -24.32
C LYS A 571 10.47 10.34 -22.91
N THR A 572 11.48 9.77 -22.25
CA THR A 572 11.29 9.08 -20.95
C THR A 572 12.32 9.49 -19.90
N THR A 573 13.28 10.35 -20.24
CA THR A 573 14.30 10.80 -19.27
C THR A 573 13.67 11.84 -18.37
N THR A 574 13.48 11.48 -17.11
CA THR A 574 12.96 12.41 -16.10
C THR A 574 13.95 13.55 -15.84
N ILE A 575 13.43 14.77 -15.73
CA ILE A 575 14.16 15.99 -15.34
C ILE A 575 13.76 16.33 -13.90
N PRO A 576 14.66 16.18 -12.92
CA PRO A 576 14.36 16.56 -11.54
C PRO A 576 14.24 18.08 -11.40
N VAL A 577 13.18 18.54 -10.75
CA VAL A 577 12.97 19.91 -10.29
C VAL A 577 13.07 19.89 -8.76
N VAL A 578 14.06 20.58 -8.22
CA VAL A 578 14.48 20.48 -6.83
C VAL A 578 14.17 21.76 -6.10
N PHE A 579 13.41 21.63 -5.02
CA PHE A 579 13.15 22.68 -4.05
C PHE A 579 13.70 22.23 -2.69
N HIS A 580 13.96 23.17 -1.79
CA HIS A 580 14.32 22.85 -0.41
C HIS A 580 13.09 23.04 0.49
N ASN A 581 12.62 21.96 1.12
CA ASN A 581 11.37 21.93 1.88
C ASN A 581 10.09 22.05 1.02
N LEU A 582 10.13 21.55 -0.22
CA LEU A 582 9.00 21.53 -1.16
C LEU A 582 7.70 21.05 -0.51
N ARG A 583 7.80 19.91 0.21
CA ARG A 583 6.68 19.20 0.82
C ARG A 583 6.01 20.02 1.93
N GLY A 584 6.76 20.93 2.55
CA GLY A 584 6.29 21.74 3.65
C GLY A 584 5.66 23.06 3.22
N TYR A 585 5.99 23.58 2.03
CA TYR A 585 5.58 24.92 1.62
C TYR A 585 5.24 25.01 0.12
N ASP A 586 6.23 25.01 -0.76
CA ASP A 586 6.05 25.36 -2.18
C ASP A 586 5.12 24.42 -2.94
N SER A 587 5.02 23.15 -2.52
CA SER A 587 4.10 22.20 -3.13
C SER A 587 2.64 22.64 -3.03
N HIS A 588 2.25 23.36 -1.98
CA HIS A 588 0.88 23.88 -1.86
C HIS A 588 0.58 24.95 -2.92
N LEU A 589 1.54 25.86 -3.17
CA LEU A 589 1.45 26.89 -4.20
C LEU A 589 1.41 26.27 -5.61
N LEU A 590 2.29 25.28 -5.85
CA LEU A 590 2.38 24.59 -7.13
C LEU A 590 1.14 23.74 -7.43
N MET A 591 0.59 23.01 -6.46
CA MET A 591 -0.57 22.15 -6.68
C MET A 591 -1.83 22.94 -7.05
N GLN A 592 -1.98 24.16 -6.52
CA GLN A 592 -3.05 25.06 -6.96
C GLN A 592 -2.88 25.47 -8.43
N ALA A 593 -1.64 25.79 -8.85
CA ALA A 593 -1.34 26.19 -10.22
C ALA A 593 -1.41 25.02 -11.23
N ILE A 594 -1.08 23.79 -10.82
CA ILE A 594 -1.13 22.61 -11.69
C ILE A 594 -2.52 22.37 -12.26
N SER A 595 -3.58 22.68 -11.50
CA SER A 595 -4.97 22.57 -11.99
C SER A 595 -5.26 23.43 -13.24
N LYS A 596 -4.45 24.46 -13.49
CA LYS A 596 -4.60 25.43 -14.58
C LYS A 596 -3.70 25.14 -15.79
N VAL A 597 -2.89 24.09 -15.73
CA VAL A 597 -1.89 23.76 -16.76
C VAL A 597 -2.18 22.39 -17.35
N GLU A 598 -2.02 22.25 -18.67
CA GLU A 598 -2.24 20.98 -19.35
C GLU A 598 -1.05 20.03 -19.15
N GLY A 599 -1.31 18.81 -18.67
CA GLY A 599 -0.27 17.80 -18.59
C GLY A 599 -0.67 16.58 -17.79
N ARG A 600 0.01 15.46 -18.04
CA ARG A 600 -0.19 14.26 -17.22
C ARG A 600 0.50 14.46 -15.88
N VAL A 601 -0.32 14.61 -14.84
CA VAL A 601 0.14 14.67 -13.46
C VAL A 601 0.24 13.25 -12.89
N SER A 602 1.32 12.97 -12.17
CA SER A 602 1.43 11.78 -11.32
C SER A 602 2.00 12.19 -9.97
N CYS A 603 1.50 11.62 -8.87
CA CYS A 603 1.97 11.99 -7.54
C CYS A 603 2.22 10.75 -6.67
N ILE A 604 3.16 10.90 -5.75
CA ILE A 604 3.41 9.96 -4.66
C ILE A 604 3.03 10.71 -3.37
N PRO A 605 1.78 10.62 -2.93
CA PRO A 605 1.33 11.31 -1.72
C PRO A 605 1.90 10.62 -0.48
N ASN A 606 2.21 11.41 0.56
CA ASN A 606 2.43 10.88 1.90
C ASN A 606 1.12 10.88 2.69
N ASN A 607 0.39 11.99 2.61
CA ASN A 607 -0.99 12.14 3.09
C ASN A 607 -1.75 13.07 2.15
N THR A 608 -2.95 13.50 2.54
CA THR A 608 -3.83 14.37 1.72
C THR A 608 -3.27 15.78 1.48
N GLU A 609 -2.31 16.23 2.28
CA GLU A 609 -1.76 17.58 2.21
C GLU A 609 -0.32 17.61 1.70
N LYS A 610 0.45 16.56 1.97
CA LYS A 610 1.89 16.52 1.75
C LYS A 610 2.26 15.43 0.76
N TYR A 611 2.94 15.84 -0.31
CA TYR A 611 3.42 14.96 -1.38
C TYR A 611 4.91 14.65 -1.21
N ILE A 612 5.30 13.39 -1.36
CA ILE A 612 6.71 12.96 -1.35
C ILE A 612 7.40 13.44 -2.63
N SER A 613 6.73 13.28 -3.76
CA SER A 613 7.15 13.75 -5.07
C SER A 613 5.94 13.79 -5.98
N PHE A 614 5.93 14.70 -6.95
CA PHE A 614 4.95 14.71 -8.04
C PHE A 614 5.65 14.98 -9.36
N SER A 615 4.99 14.69 -10.46
CA SER A 615 5.54 14.89 -11.81
C SER A 615 4.49 15.48 -12.73
N LEU A 616 4.91 16.41 -13.58
CA LEU A 616 4.14 16.98 -14.67
C LEU A 616 4.92 16.69 -15.96
N GLY A 617 4.42 15.77 -16.77
CA GLY A 617 5.19 15.27 -17.92
C GLY A 617 6.49 14.57 -17.48
N GLN A 618 7.64 14.99 -18.01
CA GLN A 618 8.95 14.46 -17.58
C GLN A 618 9.58 15.23 -16.40
N LEU A 619 8.99 16.35 -15.98
CA LEU A 619 9.44 17.13 -14.83
C LEU A 619 9.03 16.40 -13.55
N ARG A 620 9.99 16.05 -12.70
CA ARG A 620 9.74 15.42 -11.40
C ARG A 620 10.17 16.34 -10.27
N PHE A 621 9.20 16.81 -9.50
CA PHE A 621 9.41 17.67 -8.36
C PHE A 621 9.83 16.85 -7.15
N ILE A 622 10.97 17.20 -6.56
CA ILE A 622 11.55 16.52 -5.40
C ILE A 622 11.96 17.51 -4.32
N ASP A 623 11.85 17.06 -3.08
CA ASP A 623 12.22 17.81 -1.89
C ASP A 623 13.64 17.44 -1.45
N SER A 624 14.58 18.38 -1.57
CA SER A 624 15.96 18.16 -1.13
C SER A 624 16.08 17.94 0.37
N ALA A 625 15.16 18.46 1.19
CA ALA A 625 15.20 18.31 2.66
C ALA A 625 14.97 16.86 3.13
N GLN A 626 14.41 16.00 2.26
CA GLN A 626 14.26 14.57 2.54
C GLN A 626 15.59 13.81 2.47
N PHE A 627 16.53 14.31 1.65
CA PHE A 627 17.85 13.73 1.47
C PHE A 627 18.91 14.45 2.32
N LEU A 628 18.69 15.74 2.57
CA LEU A 628 19.53 16.62 3.38
C LEU A 628 18.71 17.11 4.57
N GLN A 629 18.67 16.31 5.64
CA GLN A 629 17.83 16.55 6.84
C GLN A 629 18.34 17.69 7.73
N ALA A 630 18.58 18.86 7.14
CA ALA A 630 18.99 20.08 7.81
C ALA A 630 18.40 21.29 7.06
N SER A 631 18.24 22.41 7.77
CA SER A 631 17.83 23.67 7.13
C SER A 631 18.90 24.15 6.15
N LEU A 632 18.49 24.89 5.12
CA LEU A 632 19.41 25.50 4.17
C LEU A 632 20.50 26.33 4.86
N ASP A 633 20.15 27.05 5.93
CA ASP A 633 21.11 27.82 6.74
C ASP A 633 22.23 26.94 7.36
N LYS A 634 21.85 25.79 7.93
CA LYS A 634 22.80 24.81 8.45
C LYS A 634 23.63 24.16 7.34
N LEU A 635 23.01 23.90 6.19
CA LEU A 635 23.71 23.30 5.04
C LEU A 635 24.75 24.26 4.47
N VAL A 636 24.41 25.54 4.36
CA VAL A 636 25.31 26.56 3.85
C VAL A 636 26.49 26.76 4.80
N SER A 637 26.22 26.93 6.11
CA SER A 637 27.27 27.11 7.13
C SER A 637 28.18 25.90 7.34
N ALA A 638 27.70 24.68 7.08
CA ALA A 638 28.50 23.46 7.18
C ALA A 638 29.45 23.24 5.98
N ASN A 639 29.25 23.96 4.87
CA ASN A 639 30.05 23.79 3.66
C ASN A 639 31.18 24.82 3.56
N LYS A 640 32.27 24.42 2.91
CA LYS A 640 33.39 25.33 2.63
C LYS A 640 33.09 26.22 1.42
N PRO A 641 33.68 27.43 1.32
CA PRO A 641 33.54 28.33 0.17
C PRO A 641 33.68 27.67 -1.20
N GLU A 642 34.55 26.68 -1.34
CA GLU A 642 34.81 25.99 -2.61
C GLU A 642 33.63 25.11 -3.08
N ALA A 643 32.73 24.72 -2.17
CA ALA A 643 31.54 23.95 -2.51
C ALA A 643 30.53 24.78 -3.34
N PHE A 644 30.58 26.11 -3.22
CA PHE A 644 29.67 27.08 -3.85
C PHE A 644 30.06 27.45 -5.29
N HIS A 645 30.60 26.50 -6.05
CA HIS A 645 31.11 26.71 -7.41
C HIS A 645 30.06 27.20 -8.43
N ILE A 646 28.78 26.86 -8.22
CA ILE A 646 27.66 27.34 -9.05
C ILE A 646 27.30 28.79 -8.70
N THR A 647 27.07 29.09 -7.42
CA THR A 647 26.67 30.44 -6.98
C THR A 647 27.78 31.47 -7.20
N ALA A 648 29.05 31.06 -7.07
CA ALA A 648 30.20 31.91 -7.34
C ALA A 648 30.36 32.35 -8.81
N HIS A 649 29.62 31.76 -9.76
CA HIS A 649 29.60 32.25 -11.15
C HIS A 649 28.72 33.49 -11.35
N TYR A 650 27.74 33.73 -10.46
CA TYR A 650 26.72 34.76 -10.66
C TYR A 650 27.03 36.08 -9.97
N GLU A 651 27.69 36.05 -8.80
CA GLU A 651 28.06 37.27 -8.08
C GLU A 651 29.56 37.23 -7.73
N PRO A 652 30.32 38.30 -8.05
CA PRO A 652 31.72 38.40 -7.65
C PRO A 652 31.89 38.55 -6.13
N ASP A 653 30.87 39.08 -5.45
CA ASP A 653 30.87 39.29 -3.99
C ASP A 653 30.47 38.00 -3.25
N ARG A 654 31.47 37.11 -3.12
CA ARG A 654 31.26 35.72 -2.71
C ARG A 654 30.71 35.54 -1.30
N GLU A 655 30.93 36.52 -0.41
CA GLU A 655 30.57 36.37 1.01
C GLU A 655 29.06 36.36 1.25
N LEU A 656 28.29 37.14 0.50
CA LEU A 656 26.83 37.20 0.64
C LEU A 656 26.14 35.93 0.16
N LEU A 657 26.68 35.29 -0.88
CA LEU A 657 26.16 34.03 -1.43
C LEU A 657 26.61 32.78 -0.66
N MET A 658 27.45 32.95 0.37
CA MET A 658 27.90 31.89 1.30
C MET A 658 27.08 31.86 2.59
N ARG A 659 25.94 32.55 2.62
CA ARG A 659 24.98 32.51 3.73
C ARG A 659 23.56 32.44 3.21
N LYS A 660 22.62 32.00 4.06
CA LYS A 660 21.20 32.07 3.75
C LYS A 660 20.76 33.54 3.74
N GLY A 661 20.05 33.97 2.70
CA GLY A 661 19.41 35.28 2.67
C GLY A 661 18.31 35.43 3.73
N VAL A 662 18.04 36.66 4.15
CA VAL A 662 16.96 37.00 5.07
C VAL A 662 15.88 37.73 4.29
N TYR A 663 14.64 37.23 4.38
CA TYR A 663 13.48 37.79 3.70
C TYR A 663 12.39 38.15 4.74
N PRO A 664 11.91 39.40 4.78
CA PRO A 664 10.95 39.86 5.79
C PRO A 664 9.52 39.45 5.43
N TYR A 665 9.19 38.17 5.58
CA TYR A 665 7.89 37.61 5.16
C TYR A 665 6.69 38.41 5.69
N GLU A 666 6.68 38.78 6.97
CA GLU A 666 5.56 39.52 7.59
C GLU A 666 5.38 40.94 7.06
N TYR A 667 6.45 41.55 6.53
CA TYR A 667 6.41 42.87 5.90
C TYR A 667 5.89 42.81 4.46
N MET A 668 6.19 41.70 3.77
CA MET A 668 5.84 41.49 2.37
C MET A 668 4.38 41.03 2.25
N ASP A 669 3.45 41.94 2.58
CA ASP A 669 2.00 41.71 2.58
C ASP A 669 1.27 42.27 1.37
N SER A 670 1.93 43.06 0.51
CA SER A 670 1.32 43.66 -0.68
C SER A 670 2.32 43.89 -1.82
N TRP A 671 1.80 44.17 -3.02
CA TRP A 671 2.64 44.42 -4.20
C TRP A 671 3.37 45.77 -4.14
N GLU A 672 2.76 46.76 -3.49
CA GLU A 672 3.33 48.10 -3.30
C GLU A 672 4.67 48.05 -2.55
N ARG A 673 4.89 47.03 -1.72
CA ARG A 673 6.17 46.80 -1.02
C ARG A 673 7.35 46.62 -1.97
N PHE A 674 7.13 46.12 -3.18
CA PHE A 674 8.18 45.98 -4.17
C PHE A 674 8.55 47.30 -4.87
N GLU A 675 7.71 48.32 -4.77
CA GLU A 675 7.94 49.65 -5.36
C GLU A 675 8.69 50.59 -4.40
N GLU A 676 8.83 50.20 -3.14
CA GLU A 676 9.56 50.95 -2.13
C GLU A 676 11.04 51.08 -2.49
N THR A 677 11.59 52.28 -2.28
CA THR A 677 12.98 52.61 -2.64
C THR A 677 13.95 52.51 -1.47
N GLN A 678 13.46 52.12 -0.29
CA GLN A 678 14.24 51.97 0.94
C GLN A 678 13.99 50.60 1.55
N LEU A 679 14.98 50.06 2.26
CA LEU A 679 14.83 48.79 2.96
C LEU A 679 13.87 48.93 4.16
N PRO A 680 13.13 47.87 4.50
CA PRO A 680 12.29 47.87 5.69
C PRO A 680 13.12 48.12 6.97
N PRO A 681 12.57 48.81 7.97
CA PRO A 681 13.14 48.91 9.30
C PRO A 681 13.46 47.53 9.92
N LYS A 682 14.42 47.46 10.86
CA LYS A 682 14.85 46.18 11.47
C LYS A 682 13.72 45.48 12.22
N GLU A 683 12.77 46.24 12.73
CA GLU A 683 11.59 45.74 13.46
C GLU A 683 10.68 44.88 12.58
N ASP A 684 10.67 45.16 11.27
CA ASP A 684 9.84 44.46 10.29
C ASP A 684 10.43 43.11 9.84
N PHE A 685 11.66 42.81 10.28
CA PHE A 685 12.30 41.50 10.14
C PHE A 685 12.00 40.60 11.34
N TYR A 686 10.79 40.66 11.87
CA TYR A 686 10.30 39.78 12.93
C TYR A 686 9.48 38.62 12.35
N SER A 687 9.73 37.39 12.80
CA SER A 687 8.97 36.21 12.39
C SER A 687 8.04 35.76 13.50
N LYS A 688 6.72 35.85 13.30
CA LYS A 688 5.72 35.34 14.25
C LYS A 688 5.80 33.82 14.43
N LEU A 689 6.16 33.09 13.38
CA LEU A 689 6.32 31.63 13.40
C LEU A 689 7.41 31.17 14.35
N THR A 690 8.51 31.92 14.46
CA THR A 690 9.65 31.59 15.34
C THR A 690 9.66 32.38 16.64
N GLY A 691 8.83 33.43 16.75
CA GLY A 691 8.81 34.35 17.88
C GLY A 691 10.10 35.17 18.02
N ALA A 692 10.86 35.33 16.94
CA ALA A 692 12.19 35.93 16.96
C ALA A 692 12.45 36.82 15.74
N ASN A 693 13.39 37.75 15.91
CA ASN A 693 13.94 38.55 14.82
C ASN A 693 14.83 37.69 13.92
N ILE A 694 14.70 37.85 12.60
CA ILE A 694 15.42 37.05 11.59
C ILE A 694 16.61 37.79 10.95
N TYR A 695 16.95 39.00 11.41
CA TYR A 695 18.12 39.73 10.92
C TYR A 695 19.43 39.29 11.60
N PHE A 696 20.54 39.36 10.87
CA PHE A 696 21.88 39.10 11.41
C PHE A 696 22.33 40.26 12.31
N ARG A 697 23.03 39.94 13.40
CA ARG A 697 23.69 40.94 14.25
C ARG A 697 24.94 41.50 13.59
#